data_AF-A0A1B3WQ05-F1
#
_entry.id   AF-A0A1B3WQ05-F1
#
_cell.length_a   1.000
_cell.length_b   1.000
_cell.length_c   1.000
_cell.angle_alpha   90.00
_cell.angle_beta   90.00
_cell.angle_gamma   90.00
#
_symmetry.space_group_name_H-M   'P 1'
#
loop_
_entity.id
_entity.type
_entity.pdbx_description
1 polymer ?
#
loop_
_entity_poly.entity_id
_entity_poly.type
_entity_poly.pdbx_seq_one_letter_code
_entity_poly.pdbx_strand_id
1 'polypeptide(L)'
;MKKTVVIACDHAGFELKDTVRTTAESLGWNVVDVGTWSAASADFPDFAQLGAETILRGDADAGIFMCGSGVGVSLAASKIPGIYACVCHDTYSAHQGVEHDGMNVLCLGARIIGSELCKELVKAFLGAEFNNQPNQIRRFNKIRRIEAGDMYLADRLINLESAGQSLYLRCDRQDDIAALSGQIADNRVRGVLMTLSAVCDCACARTALMNRAFPMRMHRRTPAQLFAETAAAAVRKAAALLQPVFNESGGQDGLVLVEYAVESFDQPAQAAEDIRQFWKAANRPNLVIAIPASGSGLKIAEELLHEGVNVAFTAVAAEPGFISAAQTVLEALEDRFAGGKAIDTLISGVIFEADRIDGEISNGSAAGAALPLARRLAAAAEKFAQSERWSDLREHGARPFRIVWSAAASTGIRYQNSLVVKNSVAAMTSAQIAAYRENGRFNTLTPDADAKIFPGKSLEEEASLIAAISRKLKETKGNDMIQAYLAMQNDIQKAGDAVEKALGVLAEPISANFKKIEEDSVITRIFAKDPTVWTFDTQAYPEIRNRLGWLDVHKTIEKNGPEYREILESLRKDGITKALLIGMGGSSLAPEVLALTFAGADGLRLTIIDSTDPGQVLDADQAHPLSETVYIVSSKSGGTAEIRALMDYFYAKAKAELGDDAGKHFIAITDPGTLLERTAAELRFRNIVISDPSIGGRFSVLSPFGILPAVLIGLDPAEIERKVSEIAKISAPSAPLGANESAALGVFLGTAAQSGRDKITILTDRALASFGSWLEQLIAESSGKNGRGIVPIDIEPELPAEKYGKDRAFVYVDFAGEKTRFVEALIAAGQPVLTIRLNDPYDIFREFYRWELAVSVACAILGVNAFDQPNVQDSKTRTVAKVNDFKKNGKLDELSAVWRGEGVEAYFNFENPEMQAAKTVREFVAAALKLAKAGEDYVAINAYIPRSDETLAQLQAFREKILKTTNCATTLGFGPRFQHSTGQLHKGGANNGVFLQLVADAPRDAEIPGEGMSFATFERAQALGDFEALLAMDRRAIRLNLGKAPLTIL
;
A
#
# COMPACT_ATOMS: atom_id res chain seq x y z
N MET A 1 -18.51 -37.18 -21.36
CA MET A 1 -18.28 -37.91 -22.62
C MET A 1 -17.30 -39.03 -22.35
N LYS A 2 -17.41 -40.16 -23.07
CA LYS A 2 -16.50 -41.30 -22.90
C LYS A 2 -15.16 -40.95 -23.55
N LYS A 3 -14.04 -41.03 -22.81
CA LYS A 3 -12.70 -40.66 -23.32
C LYS A 3 -12.31 -41.57 -24.50
N THR A 4 -11.58 -41.03 -25.46
CA THR A 4 -11.19 -41.71 -26.70
C THR A 4 -9.67 -41.90 -26.75
N VAL A 5 -9.22 -43.11 -27.09
CA VAL A 5 -7.81 -43.43 -27.32
C VAL A 5 -7.61 -43.84 -28.78
N VAL A 6 -6.58 -43.29 -29.42
CA VAL A 6 -6.18 -43.67 -30.78
C VAL A 6 -5.09 -44.74 -30.72
N ILE A 7 -5.23 -45.79 -31.51
CA ILE A 7 -4.20 -46.82 -31.67
C ILE A 7 -3.60 -46.75 -33.07
N ALA A 8 -2.27 -46.80 -33.14
CA ALA A 8 -1.52 -46.75 -34.39
C ALA A 8 -0.45 -47.83 -34.39
N CYS A 9 -0.32 -48.59 -35.48
CA CYS A 9 0.75 -49.56 -35.59
C CYS A 9 1.17 -49.87 -37.02
N ASP A 10 2.42 -50.27 -37.16
CA ASP A 10 2.92 -50.92 -38.37
C ASP A 10 2.56 -52.42 -38.39
N HIS A 11 3.05 -53.11 -39.42
CA HIS A 11 2.88 -54.55 -39.60
C HIS A 11 3.41 -55.38 -38.43
N ALA A 12 4.44 -54.92 -37.72
CA ALA A 12 5.01 -55.63 -36.59
C ALA A 12 4.15 -55.49 -35.33
N GLY A 13 3.38 -54.41 -35.20
CA GLY A 13 2.41 -54.21 -34.11
C GLY A 13 1.03 -54.84 -34.33
N PHE A 14 0.76 -55.35 -35.54
CA PHE A 14 -0.57 -55.81 -35.96
C PHE A 14 -1.19 -56.86 -35.03
N GLU A 15 -0.42 -57.87 -34.59
CA GLU A 15 -0.93 -58.93 -33.71
C GLU A 15 -1.24 -58.43 -32.28
N LEU A 16 -0.46 -57.47 -31.77
CA LEU A 16 -0.65 -56.93 -30.42
C LEU A 16 -1.81 -55.92 -30.37
N LYS A 17 -2.16 -55.32 -31.52
CA LYS A 17 -3.18 -54.29 -31.65
C LYS A 17 -4.54 -54.70 -31.08
N ASP A 18 -4.97 -55.93 -31.32
CA ASP A 18 -6.24 -56.46 -30.83
C ASP A 18 -6.27 -56.59 -29.30
N THR A 19 -5.12 -56.91 -28.70
CA THR A 19 -4.98 -56.95 -27.23
C THR A 19 -5.11 -55.55 -26.65
N VAL A 20 -4.47 -54.54 -27.25
CA VAL A 20 -4.57 -53.14 -26.82
C VAL A 20 -6.01 -52.63 -26.95
N ARG A 21 -6.64 -52.83 -28.12
CA ARG A 21 -8.02 -52.41 -28.39
C ARG A 21 -8.99 -52.97 -27.35
N THR A 22 -8.97 -54.30 -27.15
CA THR A 22 -9.88 -54.98 -26.22
C THR A 22 -9.65 -54.51 -24.78
N THR A 23 -8.39 -54.27 -24.39
CA THR A 23 -8.05 -53.78 -23.04
C THR A 23 -8.57 -52.36 -22.81
N ALA A 24 -8.33 -51.44 -23.75
CA ALA A 24 -8.83 -50.07 -23.66
C ALA A 24 -10.37 -50.01 -23.62
N GLU A 25 -11.03 -50.80 -24.47
CA GLU A 25 -12.49 -50.93 -24.46
C GLU A 25 -13.02 -51.45 -23.11
N SER A 26 -12.34 -52.42 -22.50
CA SER A 26 -12.70 -52.96 -21.18
C SER A 26 -12.56 -51.93 -20.04
N LEU A 27 -11.69 -50.93 -20.21
CA LEU A 27 -11.51 -49.80 -19.29
C LEU A 27 -12.51 -48.67 -19.55
N GLY A 28 -13.43 -48.84 -20.49
CA GLY A 28 -14.45 -47.84 -20.80
C GLY A 28 -13.94 -46.71 -21.70
N TRP A 29 -12.88 -46.92 -22.48
CA TRP A 29 -12.46 -45.98 -23.53
C TRP A 29 -13.14 -46.30 -24.86
N ASN A 30 -13.30 -45.29 -25.71
CA ASN A 30 -13.57 -45.49 -27.14
C ASN A 30 -12.25 -45.64 -27.89
N VAL A 31 -12.18 -46.55 -28.85
CA VAL A 31 -10.92 -46.81 -29.59
C VAL A 31 -11.05 -46.38 -31.05
N VAL A 32 -10.12 -45.55 -31.51
CA VAL A 32 -9.95 -45.18 -32.92
C VAL A 32 -8.72 -45.89 -33.45
N ASP A 33 -8.90 -46.79 -34.42
CA ASP A 33 -7.79 -47.55 -35.02
C ASP A 33 -7.35 -46.90 -36.34
N VAL A 34 -6.15 -46.32 -36.34
CA VAL A 34 -5.50 -45.74 -37.52
C VAL A 34 -4.29 -46.56 -37.96
N GLY A 35 -4.07 -47.76 -37.40
CA GLY A 35 -2.95 -48.63 -37.74
C GLY A 35 -3.16 -49.46 -39.01
N THR A 36 -2.18 -50.29 -39.34
CA THR A 36 -2.30 -51.24 -40.47
C THR A 36 -3.41 -52.28 -40.24
N TRP A 37 -3.99 -52.79 -41.34
CA TRP A 37 -5.05 -53.80 -41.35
C TRP A 37 -4.56 -55.21 -41.73
N SER A 38 -3.25 -55.38 -41.93
CA SER A 38 -2.66 -56.67 -42.25
C SER A 38 -1.21 -56.78 -41.76
N ALA A 39 -0.68 -58.00 -41.76
CA ALA A 39 0.73 -58.28 -41.51
C ALA A 39 1.66 -57.95 -42.71
N ALA A 40 1.12 -57.39 -43.80
CA ALA A 40 1.95 -56.94 -44.93
C ALA A 40 2.80 -55.74 -44.51
N SER A 41 4.04 -55.68 -45.03
CA SER A 41 5.02 -54.64 -44.69
C SER A 41 4.43 -53.23 -44.78
N ALA A 42 4.58 -52.46 -43.71
CA ALA A 42 4.15 -51.08 -43.58
C ALA A 42 5.09 -50.35 -42.61
N ASP A 43 5.30 -49.06 -42.79
CA ASP A 43 6.29 -48.29 -42.03
C ASP A 43 5.64 -47.53 -40.86
N PHE A 44 6.21 -47.66 -39.66
CA PHE A 44 5.64 -47.06 -38.43
C PHE A 44 5.54 -45.52 -38.42
N PRO A 45 6.40 -44.71 -39.10
CA PRO A 45 6.29 -43.25 -39.04
C PRO A 45 4.97 -42.73 -39.59
N ASP A 46 4.45 -43.35 -40.66
CA ASP A 46 3.20 -42.93 -41.29
C ASP A 46 2.03 -43.04 -40.31
N PHE A 47 1.95 -44.17 -39.59
CA PHE A 47 0.91 -44.39 -38.59
C PHE A 47 1.10 -43.56 -37.33
N ALA A 48 2.36 -43.32 -36.91
CA ALA A 48 2.66 -42.43 -35.79
C ALA A 48 2.16 -41.00 -36.05
N GLN A 49 2.33 -40.51 -37.28
CA GLN A 49 1.83 -39.21 -37.69
C GLN A 49 0.29 -39.18 -37.69
N LEU A 50 -0.37 -40.18 -38.27
CA LEU A 50 -1.83 -40.26 -38.27
C LEU A 50 -2.42 -40.29 -36.84
N GLY A 51 -1.83 -41.08 -35.95
CA GLY A 51 -2.25 -41.14 -34.55
C GLY A 51 -2.03 -39.82 -33.81
N ALA A 52 -0.87 -39.19 -34.02
CA ALA A 52 -0.56 -37.89 -33.44
C ALA A 52 -1.53 -36.80 -33.91
N GLU A 53 -1.81 -36.71 -35.22
CA GLU A 53 -2.77 -35.75 -35.77
C GLU A 53 -4.18 -35.96 -35.20
N THR A 54 -4.58 -37.19 -34.94
CA THR A 54 -5.87 -37.51 -34.32
C THR A 54 -5.98 -36.90 -32.92
N ILE A 55 -4.91 -36.99 -32.12
CA ILE A 55 -4.86 -36.37 -30.79
C ILE A 55 -4.88 -34.84 -30.90
N LEU A 56 -4.06 -34.28 -31.79
CA LEU A 56 -3.93 -32.81 -31.94
C LEU A 56 -5.19 -32.14 -32.47
N ARG A 57 -6.02 -32.85 -33.24
CA ARG A 57 -7.34 -32.37 -33.68
C ARG A 57 -8.40 -32.43 -32.58
N GLY A 58 -8.11 -33.08 -31.45
CA GLY A 58 -9.05 -33.32 -30.37
C GLY A 58 -9.99 -34.51 -30.61
N ASP A 59 -9.71 -35.35 -31.61
CA ASP A 59 -10.50 -36.54 -31.94
C ASP A 59 -10.16 -37.73 -30.99
N ALA A 60 -9.03 -37.65 -30.27
CA ALA A 60 -8.63 -38.57 -29.21
C ALA A 60 -7.95 -37.83 -28.03
N ASP A 61 -8.15 -38.34 -26.81
CA ASP A 61 -7.57 -37.79 -25.58
C ASP A 61 -6.15 -38.33 -25.30
N ALA A 62 -5.82 -39.52 -25.82
CA ALA A 62 -4.53 -40.19 -25.65
C ALA A 62 -4.22 -41.14 -26.82
N GLY A 63 -2.97 -41.60 -26.94
CA GLY A 63 -2.57 -42.57 -27.97
C GLY A 63 -1.82 -43.79 -27.44
N ILE A 64 -1.98 -44.94 -28.11
CA ILE A 64 -1.16 -46.15 -27.88
C ILE A 64 -0.59 -46.62 -29.20
N PHE A 65 0.72 -46.43 -29.40
CA PHE A 65 1.40 -46.70 -30.67
C PHE A 65 2.30 -47.93 -30.57
N MET A 66 2.33 -48.74 -31.62
CA MET A 66 3.04 -50.02 -31.62
C MET A 66 3.92 -50.17 -32.85
N CYS A 67 5.14 -50.63 -32.64
CA CYS A 67 5.98 -51.18 -33.71
C CYS A 67 6.78 -52.37 -33.17
N GLY A 68 7.72 -52.90 -33.96
CA GLY A 68 8.52 -54.05 -33.55
C GLY A 68 9.17 -53.91 -32.16
N SER A 69 9.84 -52.78 -31.90
CA SER A 69 10.51 -52.51 -30.60
C SER A 69 9.86 -51.41 -29.76
N GLY A 70 8.90 -50.66 -30.30
CA GLY A 70 8.32 -49.47 -29.67
C GLY A 70 9.22 -48.23 -29.72
N VAL A 71 10.54 -48.41 -29.88
CA VAL A 71 11.53 -47.31 -29.94
C VAL A 71 11.31 -46.43 -31.17
N GLY A 72 11.19 -47.05 -32.36
CA GLY A 72 11.06 -46.29 -33.61
C GLY A 72 9.81 -45.42 -33.62
N VAL A 73 8.67 -45.97 -33.21
CA VAL A 73 7.40 -45.25 -33.19
C VAL A 73 7.38 -44.14 -32.13
N SER A 74 8.04 -44.35 -30.99
CA SER A 74 8.25 -43.31 -29.97
C SER A 74 9.10 -42.14 -30.49
N LEU A 75 10.18 -42.42 -31.21
CA LEU A 75 11.02 -41.39 -31.82
C LEU A 75 10.25 -40.57 -32.85
N ALA A 76 9.48 -41.23 -33.73
CA ALA A 76 8.69 -40.55 -34.76
C ALA A 76 7.59 -39.67 -34.14
N ALA A 77 6.82 -40.20 -33.19
CA ALA A 77 5.75 -39.47 -32.53
C ALA A 77 6.28 -38.26 -31.74
N SER A 78 7.40 -38.40 -31.03
CA SER A 78 8.00 -37.31 -30.23
C SER A 78 8.57 -36.14 -31.06
N LYS A 79 8.60 -36.23 -32.39
CA LYS A 79 8.99 -35.12 -33.27
C LYS A 79 7.82 -34.20 -33.62
N ILE A 80 6.60 -34.58 -33.25
CA ILE A 80 5.38 -33.84 -33.56
C ILE A 80 5.04 -32.98 -32.34
N PRO A 81 5.06 -31.63 -32.45
CA PRO A 81 4.77 -30.76 -31.31
C PRO A 81 3.39 -31.04 -30.70
N GLY A 82 3.33 -31.11 -29.38
CA GLY A 82 2.15 -31.48 -28.59
C GLY A 82 2.01 -32.98 -28.34
N ILE A 83 2.93 -33.81 -28.83
CA ILE A 83 2.97 -35.26 -28.59
C ILE A 83 4.17 -35.62 -27.73
N TYR A 84 3.89 -36.11 -26.53
CA TYR A 84 4.88 -36.58 -25.57
C TYR A 84 4.77 -38.10 -25.52
N ALA A 85 5.61 -38.78 -26.31
CA ALA A 85 5.55 -40.22 -26.53
C ALA A 85 6.75 -40.94 -25.92
N CYS A 86 6.52 -41.99 -25.13
CA CYS A 86 7.60 -42.81 -24.58
C CYS A 86 7.35 -44.30 -24.77
N VAL A 87 8.42 -45.06 -25.02
CA VAL A 87 8.37 -46.52 -24.96
C VAL A 87 8.43 -46.98 -23.51
N CYS A 88 7.43 -47.74 -23.06
CA CYS A 88 7.40 -48.28 -21.71
C CYS A 88 7.29 -49.80 -21.75
N HIS A 89 8.15 -50.48 -20.99
CA HIS A 89 8.13 -51.94 -20.83
C HIS A 89 7.90 -52.37 -19.37
N ASP A 90 7.54 -51.43 -18.50
CA ASP A 90 7.20 -51.64 -17.09
C ASP A 90 6.04 -50.72 -16.68
N THR A 91 5.26 -51.14 -15.68
CA THR A 91 4.05 -50.43 -15.26
C THR A 91 4.36 -49.09 -14.60
N TYR A 92 5.51 -48.96 -13.91
CA TYR A 92 5.89 -47.72 -13.23
C TYR A 92 6.09 -46.59 -14.23
N SER A 93 6.88 -46.81 -15.27
CA SER A 93 7.13 -45.83 -16.32
C SER A 93 5.83 -45.45 -17.06
N ALA A 94 4.92 -46.41 -17.25
CA ALA A 94 3.67 -46.20 -17.97
C ALA A 94 2.70 -45.22 -17.27
N HIS A 95 2.59 -45.26 -15.94
CA HIS A 95 1.77 -44.28 -15.19
C HIS A 95 2.56 -43.00 -14.85
N GLN A 96 3.83 -43.13 -14.45
CA GLN A 96 4.65 -42.01 -13.99
C GLN A 96 4.93 -40.99 -15.10
N GLY A 97 5.08 -41.46 -16.35
CA GLY A 97 5.25 -40.57 -17.50
C GLY A 97 4.04 -39.64 -17.69
N VAL A 98 2.83 -40.11 -17.41
CA VAL A 98 1.62 -39.28 -17.42
C VAL A 98 1.63 -38.34 -16.22
N GLU A 99 1.89 -38.85 -15.03
CA GLU A 99 1.79 -38.11 -13.77
C GLU A 99 2.79 -36.96 -13.66
N HIS A 100 4.03 -37.12 -14.12
CA HIS A 100 5.08 -36.10 -13.94
C HIS A 100 5.49 -35.40 -15.22
N ASP A 101 5.43 -36.10 -16.35
CA ASP A 101 6.06 -35.64 -17.60
C ASP A 101 5.04 -35.27 -18.68
N GLY A 102 3.74 -35.41 -18.39
CA GLY A 102 2.65 -35.06 -19.30
C GLY A 102 2.58 -35.97 -20.54
N MET A 103 3.07 -37.20 -20.43
CA MET A 103 3.02 -38.20 -21.50
C MET A 103 1.57 -38.44 -21.95
N ASN A 104 1.31 -38.26 -23.24
CA ASN A 104 -0.02 -38.47 -23.84
C ASN A 104 -0.04 -39.58 -24.90
N VAL A 105 1.11 -40.19 -25.20
CA VAL A 105 1.22 -41.36 -26.07
C VAL A 105 2.10 -42.44 -25.43
N LEU A 106 1.54 -43.63 -25.24
CA LEU A 106 2.27 -44.83 -24.84
C LEU A 106 2.77 -45.57 -26.07
N CYS A 107 4.07 -45.89 -26.15
CA CYS A 107 4.64 -46.71 -27.21
C CYS A 107 4.99 -48.11 -26.72
N LEU A 108 4.65 -49.14 -27.49
CA LEU A 108 4.82 -50.55 -27.13
C LEU A 108 5.60 -51.32 -28.20
N GLY A 109 6.53 -52.16 -27.76
CA GLY A 109 7.31 -53.05 -28.62
C GLY A 109 6.65 -54.41 -28.78
N ALA A 110 5.99 -54.65 -29.90
CA ALA A 110 5.23 -55.88 -30.13
C ALA A 110 6.08 -57.16 -30.19
N ARG A 111 7.39 -57.04 -30.49
CA ARG A 111 8.35 -58.17 -30.41
C ARG A 111 9.03 -58.29 -29.05
N ILE A 112 8.81 -57.34 -28.15
CA ILE A 112 9.54 -57.20 -26.89
C ILE A 112 8.69 -57.63 -25.70
N ILE A 113 7.41 -57.24 -25.68
CA ILE A 113 6.51 -57.52 -24.55
C ILE A 113 5.42 -58.53 -24.95
N GLY A 114 5.04 -59.37 -23.99
CA GLY A 114 3.91 -60.29 -24.12
C GLY A 114 2.55 -59.62 -23.87
N SER A 115 1.47 -60.30 -24.28
CA SER A 115 0.10 -59.78 -24.20
C SER A 115 -0.37 -59.45 -22.77
N GLU A 116 0.01 -60.24 -21.76
CA GLU A 116 -0.39 -59.94 -20.36
C GLU A 116 0.29 -58.69 -19.82
N LEU A 117 1.58 -58.51 -20.08
CA LEU A 117 2.28 -57.27 -19.71
C LEU A 117 1.71 -56.08 -20.48
N CYS A 118 1.42 -56.25 -21.78
CA CYS A 118 0.76 -55.22 -22.58
C CYS A 118 -0.56 -54.75 -21.93
N LYS A 119 -1.40 -55.66 -21.43
CA LYS A 119 -2.65 -55.29 -20.73
C LYS A 119 -2.38 -54.42 -19.51
N GLU A 120 -1.40 -54.78 -18.68
CA GLU A 120 -1.05 -54.02 -17.47
C GLU A 120 -0.48 -52.64 -17.79
N LEU A 121 0.34 -52.52 -18.84
CA LEU A 121 0.86 -51.22 -19.30
C LEU A 121 -0.25 -50.31 -19.81
N VAL A 122 -1.19 -50.85 -20.60
CA VAL A 122 -2.35 -50.10 -21.10
C VAL A 122 -3.23 -49.62 -19.95
N LYS A 123 -3.48 -50.47 -18.94
CA LYS A 123 -4.22 -50.09 -17.73
C LYS A 123 -3.52 -48.98 -16.94
N ALA A 124 -2.22 -49.11 -16.71
CA ALA A 124 -1.43 -48.15 -15.94
C ALA A 124 -1.43 -46.76 -16.63
N PHE A 125 -1.23 -46.72 -17.95
CA PHE A 125 -1.21 -45.49 -18.72
C PHE A 125 -2.59 -44.81 -18.78
N LEU A 126 -3.63 -45.55 -19.19
CA LEU A 126 -4.98 -44.98 -19.35
C LEU A 126 -5.66 -44.64 -18.01
N GLY A 127 -5.15 -45.17 -16.89
CA GLY A 127 -5.62 -44.88 -15.54
C GLY A 127 -4.93 -43.70 -14.84
N ALA A 128 -3.87 -43.14 -15.41
CA ALA A 128 -3.07 -42.09 -14.78
C ALA A 128 -3.55 -40.67 -15.13
N GLU A 129 -3.30 -39.71 -14.24
CA GLU A 129 -3.61 -38.29 -14.44
C GLU A 129 -2.42 -37.40 -14.06
N PHE A 130 -2.26 -36.26 -14.74
CA PHE A 130 -1.14 -35.36 -14.50
C PHE A 130 -1.17 -34.75 -13.09
N ASN A 131 -0.02 -34.74 -12.41
CA ASN A 131 0.13 -34.24 -11.05
C ASN A 131 0.40 -32.73 -11.04
N ASN A 132 -0.55 -31.94 -10.52
CA ASN A 132 -0.49 -30.47 -10.48
C ASN A 132 0.43 -29.88 -9.38
N GLN A 133 1.42 -30.63 -8.88
CA GLN A 133 2.41 -30.10 -7.93
C GLN A 133 3.36 -29.09 -8.59
N PRO A 134 3.79 -28.01 -7.90
CA PRO A 134 4.58 -26.93 -8.49
C PRO A 134 5.87 -27.37 -9.20
N ASN A 135 6.54 -28.40 -8.68
CA ASN A 135 7.76 -28.93 -9.27
C ASN A 135 7.53 -29.67 -10.60
N GLN A 136 6.40 -30.36 -10.76
CA GLN A 136 6.03 -31.09 -11.99
C GLN A 136 5.52 -30.13 -13.07
N ILE A 137 4.66 -29.18 -12.72
CA ILE A 137 4.25 -28.08 -13.62
C ILE A 137 5.48 -27.35 -14.18
N ARG A 138 6.44 -27.03 -13.30
CA ARG A 138 7.68 -26.36 -13.71
C ARG A 138 8.52 -27.19 -14.67
N ARG A 139 8.66 -28.51 -14.44
CA ARG A 139 9.47 -29.40 -15.30
C ARG A 139 8.79 -29.64 -16.65
N PHE A 140 7.49 -29.91 -16.65
CA PHE A 140 6.71 -30.08 -17.87
C PHE A 140 6.71 -28.81 -18.74
N ASN A 141 6.54 -27.63 -18.12
CA ASN A 141 6.67 -26.35 -18.85
C ASN A 141 8.05 -26.15 -19.47
N LYS A 142 9.13 -26.68 -18.87
CA LYS A 142 10.46 -26.65 -19.51
C LYS A 142 10.52 -27.56 -20.74
N ILE A 143 9.87 -28.73 -20.72
CA ILE A 143 9.77 -29.63 -21.89
C ILE A 143 9.00 -28.92 -23.02
N ARG A 144 7.86 -28.29 -22.73
CA ARG A 144 7.08 -27.49 -23.70
C ARG A 144 7.87 -26.34 -24.33
N ARG A 145 8.75 -25.73 -23.54
CA ARG A 145 9.63 -24.65 -24.03
C ARG A 145 10.75 -25.18 -24.92
N ILE A 146 11.35 -26.33 -24.58
CA ILE A 146 12.31 -27.03 -25.48
C ILE A 146 11.64 -27.34 -26.82
N GLU A 147 10.41 -27.85 -26.78
CA GLU A 147 9.59 -28.11 -27.97
C GLU A 147 9.32 -26.84 -28.81
N ALA A 148 9.12 -25.69 -28.17
CA ALA A 148 8.97 -24.39 -28.84
C ALA A 148 10.30 -23.80 -29.39
N GLY A 149 11.44 -24.48 -29.19
CA GLY A 149 12.76 -24.00 -29.60
C GLY A 149 13.47 -23.10 -28.59
N ASP A 150 12.90 -22.88 -27.41
CA ASP A 150 13.54 -22.19 -26.28
C ASP A 150 14.58 -23.14 -25.62
N MET A 151 15.80 -23.19 -26.13
CA MET A 151 16.86 -24.00 -25.51
C MET A 151 17.38 -23.36 -24.21
N TYR A 152 17.19 -24.03 -23.07
CA TYR A 152 17.94 -23.79 -21.84
C TYR A 152 19.40 -24.24 -22.03
N LEU A 153 20.34 -23.31 -22.24
CA LEU A 153 21.64 -23.46 -21.58
C LEU A 153 21.41 -23.12 -20.09
N ALA A 154 22.08 -23.82 -19.18
CA ALA A 154 22.04 -23.52 -17.74
C ALA A 154 22.07 -22.01 -17.48
N ASP A 155 21.21 -21.52 -16.57
CA ASP A 155 21.10 -20.09 -16.21
C ASP A 155 22.50 -19.50 -16.04
N ARG A 156 22.93 -18.64 -16.98
CA ARG A 156 24.34 -18.22 -17.13
C ARG A 156 24.86 -17.51 -15.87
N LEU A 157 23.95 -17.02 -15.03
CA LEU A 157 24.25 -16.44 -13.72
C LEU A 157 24.82 -17.47 -12.73
N ILE A 158 24.44 -18.75 -12.82
CA ILE A 158 25.00 -19.85 -12.00
C ILE A 158 26.51 -19.99 -12.23
N ASN A 159 26.98 -19.70 -13.45
CA ASN A 159 28.40 -19.81 -13.76
C ASN A 159 29.23 -18.78 -12.99
N LEU A 160 28.70 -17.59 -12.69
CA LEU A 160 29.39 -16.58 -11.88
C LEU A 160 29.63 -17.09 -10.45
N GLU A 161 28.60 -17.63 -9.80
CA GLU A 161 28.74 -18.21 -8.47
C GLU A 161 29.67 -19.42 -8.47
N SER A 162 29.57 -20.29 -9.49
CA SER A 162 30.45 -21.45 -9.64
C SER A 162 31.92 -21.05 -9.81
N ALA A 163 32.17 -19.85 -10.33
CA ALA A 163 33.49 -19.23 -10.42
C ALA A 163 33.98 -18.61 -9.11
N GLY A 164 33.14 -18.56 -8.08
CA GLY A 164 33.38 -17.86 -6.84
C GLY A 164 33.21 -16.34 -6.95
N GLN A 165 32.37 -15.85 -7.89
CA GLN A 165 32.02 -14.43 -8.01
C GLN A 165 30.55 -14.20 -7.64
N SER A 166 30.29 -13.38 -6.62
CA SER A 166 28.93 -13.07 -6.18
C SER A 166 28.28 -12.01 -7.07
N LEU A 167 26.99 -12.17 -7.38
CA LEU A 167 26.22 -11.19 -8.16
C LEU A 167 25.53 -10.18 -7.24
N TYR A 168 25.86 -8.90 -7.38
CA TYR A 168 25.22 -7.80 -6.67
C TYR A 168 24.39 -6.96 -7.63
N LEU A 169 23.26 -6.44 -7.15
CA LEU A 169 22.49 -5.43 -7.88
C LEU A 169 23.16 -4.07 -7.73
N ARG A 170 23.44 -3.39 -8.84
CA ARG A 170 23.82 -1.97 -8.85
C ARG A 170 22.55 -1.13 -8.93
N CYS A 171 22.34 -0.27 -7.94
CA CYS A 171 21.25 0.69 -7.88
C CYS A 171 21.79 2.09 -8.19
N ASP A 172 21.39 2.61 -9.35
CA ASP A 172 21.72 3.97 -9.78
C ASP A 172 20.56 4.95 -9.48
N ARG A 173 19.35 4.43 -9.28
CA ARG A 173 18.13 5.19 -8.93
C ARG A 173 17.34 4.50 -7.82
N GLN A 174 16.38 5.22 -7.23
CA GLN A 174 15.50 4.67 -6.20
C GLN A 174 14.71 3.43 -6.66
N ASP A 175 14.21 3.41 -7.90
CA ASP A 175 13.38 2.30 -8.43
C ASP A 175 14.14 0.96 -8.45
N ASP A 176 15.47 1.00 -8.57
CA ASP A 176 16.30 -0.21 -8.55
C ASP A 176 16.24 -0.90 -7.17
N ILE A 177 16.06 -0.13 -6.09
CA ILE A 177 15.93 -0.65 -4.71
C ILE A 177 14.57 -1.35 -4.54
N ALA A 178 13.52 -0.80 -5.16
CA ALA A 178 12.19 -1.41 -5.14
C ALA A 178 12.19 -2.78 -5.83
N ALA A 179 12.99 -2.95 -6.88
CA ALA A 179 13.16 -4.22 -7.59
C ALA A 179 13.95 -5.28 -6.80
N LEU A 180 14.69 -4.92 -5.74
CA LEU A 180 15.65 -5.78 -5.05
C LEU A 180 15.03 -7.12 -4.59
N SER A 181 13.81 -7.10 -4.05
CA SER A 181 13.15 -8.34 -3.57
C SER A 181 12.96 -9.36 -4.70
N GLY A 182 12.49 -8.91 -5.88
CA GLY A 182 12.35 -9.77 -7.05
C GLY A 182 13.70 -10.22 -7.59
N GLN A 183 14.71 -9.34 -7.58
CA GLN A 183 16.07 -9.68 -8.01
C GLN A 183 16.72 -10.76 -7.12
N ILE A 184 16.47 -10.75 -5.81
CA ILE A 184 16.92 -11.80 -4.89
C ILE A 184 16.24 -13.14 -5.23
N ALA A 185 14.92 -13.13 -5.40
CA ALA A 185 14.14 -14.34 -5.65
C ALA A 185 14.41 -14.97 -7.03
N ASP A 186 14.42 -14.14 -8.08
CA ASP A 186 14.41 -14.62 -9.47
C ASP A 186 15.81 -14.69 -10.07
N ASN A 187 16.74 -13.87 -9.58
CA ASN A 187 18.05 -13.67 -10.21
C ASN A 187 19.22 -13.98 -9.28
N ARG A 188 18.95 -14.54 -8.10
CA ARG A 188 19.96 -14.96 -7.12
C ARG A 188 20.92 -13.84 -6.75
N VAL A 189 20.44 -12.60 -6.75
CA VAL A 189 21.23 -11.46 -6.28
C VAL A 189 21.60 -11.67 -4.81
N ARG A 190 22.90 -11.53 -4.51
CA ARG A 190 23.48 -11.80 -3.19
C ARG A 190 23.84 -10.52 -2.42
N GLY A 191 23.69 -9.34 -3.00
CA GLY A 191 23.99 -8.06 -2.34
C GLY A 191 23.62 -6.88 -3.23
N VAL A 192 23.89 -5.66 -2.75
CA VAL A 192 23.58 -4.43 -3.49
C VAL A 192 24.70 -3.41 -3.37
N LEU A 193 24.97 -2.70 -4.46
CA LEU A 193 25.78 -1.48 -4.52
C LEU A 193 24.86 -0.31 -4.83
N MET A 194 24.70 0.60 -3.88
CA MET A 194 23.89 1.82 -4.00
C MET A 194 24.81 3.01 -4.24
N THR A 195 24.64 3.68 -5.37
CA THR A 195 25.30 4.96 -5.61
C THR A 195 24.72 6.04 -4.69
N LEU A 196 25.48 7.10 -4.39
CA LEU A 196 24.95 8.20 -3.60
C LEU A 196 23.75 8.87 -4.28
N SER A 197 23.71 8.92 -5.61
CA SER A 197 22.56 9.42 -6.36
C SER A 197 21.28 8.63 -6.05
N ALA A 198 21.34 7.29 -6.08
CA ALA A 198 20.19 6.45 -5.75
C ALA A 198 19.69 6.68 -4.31
N VAL A 199 20.61 6.93 -3.38
CA VAL A 199 20.28 7.22 -1.98
C VAL A 199 19.69 8.62 -1.82
N CYS A 200 20.23 9.62 -2.50
CA CYS A 200 19.68 10.98 -2.55
C CYS A 200 18.27 11.01 -3.19
N ASP A 201 18.05 10.25 -4.25
CA ASP A 201 16.74 10.12 -4.90
C ASP A 201 15.69 9.57 -3.91
N CYS A 202 16.06 8.64 -3.03
CA CYS A 202 15.17 8.13 -1.98
C CYS A 202 14.75 9.22 -0.97
N ALA A 203 15.64 10.17 -0.69
CA ALA A 203 15.34 11.31 0.18
C ALA A 203 14.43 12.33 -0.52
N CYS A 204 14.63 12.52 -1.83
CA CYS A 204 13.90 13.49 -2.66
C CYS A 204 12.69 12.92 -3.41
N ALA A 205 12.33 11.65 -3.22
CA ALA A 205 11.21 11.00 -3.89
C ALA A 205 9.96 11.89 -3.80
N ARG A 206 9.51 12.46 -4.93
CA ARG A 206 8.64 13.65 -4.97
C ARG A 206 7.47 13.60 -4.00
N THR A 207 6.71 12.51 -3.99
CA THR A 207 5.55 12.34 -3.08
C THR A 207 5.96 12.24 -1.62
N ALA A 208 7.01 11.47 -1.31
CA ALA A 208 7.53 11.35 0.05
C ALA A 208 8.11 12.68 0.54
N LEU A 209 8.77 13.44 -0.34
CA LEU A 209 9.32 14.74 -0.01
C LEU A 209 8.22 15.75 0.31
N MET A 210 7.13 15.80 -0.48
CA MET A 210 5.99 16.69 -0.18
C MET A 210 5.39 16.41 1.22
N ASN A 211 5.18 15.13 1.56
CA ASN A 211 4.61 14.76 2.84
C ASN A 211 5.59 14.93 4.02
N ARG A 212 6.90 14.74 3.79
CA ARG A 212 7.96 14.87 4.82
C ARG A 212 8.43 16.30 5.04
N ALA A 213 8.38 17.15 4.01
CA ALA A 213 8.84 18.53 4.09
C ALA A 213 8.12 19.30 5.19
N PHE A 214 6.83 19.00 5.42
CA PHE A 214 6.05 19.65 6.46
C PHE A 214 6.55 19.39 7.89
N PRO A 215 6.52 18.15 8.42
CA PRO A 215 7.03 17.89 9.77
C PRO A 215 8.50 18.29 9.91
N MET A 216 9.30 18.14 8.86
CA MET A 216 10.71 18.50 8.87
C MET A 216 10.96 19.99 9.06
N ARG A 217 10.31 20.83 8.25
CA ARG A 217 10.48 22.28 8.32
C ARG A 217 9.99 22.82 9.65
N MET A 218 8.84 22.34 10.11
CA MET A 218 8.23 22.83 11.36
C MET A 218 8.99 22.38 12.61
N HIS A 219 9.64 21.22 12.56
CA HIS A 219 10.56 20.74 13.60
C HIS A 219 11.98 21.36 13.48
N ARG A 220 12.21 22.28 12.53
CA ARG A 220 13.48 23.01 12.33
C ARG A 220 14.69 22.08 12.11
N ARG A 221 14.49 20.96 11.42
CA ARG A 221 15.55 20.00 11.06
C ARG A 221 16.33 20.48 9.82
N THR A 222 17.63 20.20 9.77
CA THR A 222 18.46 20.57 8.61
C THR A 222 18.33 19.56 7.45
N PRO A 223 18.61 19.95 6.19
CA PRO A 223 18.64 19.01 5.07
C PRO A 223 19.59 17.82 5.30
N ALA A 224 20.73 18.04 5.96
CA ALA A 224 21.68 16.98 6.30
C ALA A 224 21.10 15.95 7.29
N GLN A 225 20.40 16.41 8.33
CA GLN A 225 19.70 15.54 9.27
C GLN A 225 18.59 14.73 8.56
N LEU A 226 17.86 15.37 7.63
CA LEU A 226 16.84 14.67 6.83
C LEU A 226 17.45 13.55 6.01
N PHE A 227 18.55 13.86 5.32
CA PHE A 227 19.25 12.88 4.51
C PHE A 227 19.65 11.69 5.37
N ALA A 228 20.31 11.91 6.51
CA ALA A 228 20.73 10.83 7.41
C ALA A 228 19.54 9.94 7.82
N GLU A 229 18.39 10.51 8.16
CA GLU A 229 17.20 9.75 8.58
C GLU A 229 16.53 8.99 7.42
N THR A 230 16.36 9.64 6.26
CA THR A 230 15.64 9.11 5.10
C THR A 230 16.47 8.13 4.28
N ALA A 231 17.74 8.46 4.02
CA ALA A 231 18.69 7.56 3.39
C ALA A 231 18.88 6.30 4.23
N ALA A 232 19.02 6.44 5.56
CA ALA A 232 19.14 5.28 6.45
C ALA A 232 17.90 4.38 6.39
N ALA A 233 16.70 4.93 6.18
CA ALA A 233 15.48 4.13 6.02
C ALA A 233 15.51 3.24 4.77
N ALA A 234 15.95 3.79 3.62
CA ALA A 234 16.11 3.02 2.39
C ALA A 234 17.17 1.92 2.56
N VAL A 235 18.31 2.26 3.16
CA VAL A 235 19.38 1.31 3.47
C VAL A 235 18.93 0.22 4.43
N ARG A 236 18.19 0.56 5.50
CA ARG A 236 17.61 -0.43 6.43
C ARG A 236 16.68 -1.42 5.72
N LYS A 237 15.88 -0.93 4.78
CA LYS A 237 14.96 -1.77 4.00
C LYS A 237 15.75 -2.75 3.13
N ALA A 238 16.73 -2.27 2.38
CA ALA A 238 17.61 -3.12 1.55
C ALA A 238 18.36 -4.14 2.40
N ALA A 239 18.93 -3.71 3.54
CA ALA A 239 19.65 -4.55 4.47
C ALA A 239 18.76 -5.64 5.09
N ALA A 240 17.51 -5.32 5.41
CA ALA A 240 16.55 -6.29 5.93
C ALA A 240 16.18 -7.37 4.90
N LEU A 241 16.00 -6.98 3.63
CA LEU A 241 15.74 -7.93 2.53
C LEU A 241 16.93 -8.88 2.32
N LEU A 242 18.15 -8.40 2.52
CA LEU A 242 19.39 -9.18 2.36
C LEU A 242 19.83 -9.92 3.64
N GLN A 243 19.14 -9.74 4.77
CA GLN A 243 19.50 -10.38 6.04
C GLN A 243 19.53 -11.92 5.95
N PRO A 244 18.58 -12.61 5.27
CA PRO A 244 18.67 -14.06 5.10
C PRO A 244 19.94 -14.50 4.35
N VAL A 245 20.30 -13.77 3.29
CA VAL A 245 21.52 -14.02 2.49
C VAL A 245 22.78 -13.77 3.32
N PHE A 246 22.79 -12.71 4.14
CA PHE A 246 23.88 -12.40 5.04
C PHE A 246 24.11 -13.52 6.05
N ASN A 247 23.03 -14.04 6.64
CA ASN A 247 23.11 -15.14 7.61
C ASN A 247 23.59 -16.44 6.95
N GLU A 248 23.02 -16.80 5.78
CA GLU A 248 23.37 -18.02 5.04
C GLU A 248 24.85 -18.04 4.63
N SER A 249 25.39 -16.89 4.22
CA SER A 249 26.77 -16.77 3.75
C SER A 249 27.81 -16.58 4.86
N GLY A 250 27.41 -16.62 6.15
CA GLY A 250 28.31 -16.29 7.25
C GLY A 250 28.82 -14.84 7.20
N GLY A 251 28.04 -13.95 6.60
CA GLY A 251 28.36 -12.54 6.39
C GLY A 251 29.33 -12.26 5.25
N GLN A 252 29.61 -13.24 4.38
CA GLN A 252 30.36 -13.00 3.15
C GLN A 252 29.53 -12.23 2.12
N ASP A 253 28.25 -12.55 1.98
CA ASP A 253 27.31 -11.86 1.10
C ASP A 253 26.18 -11.22 1.93
N GLY A 254 25.09 -10.81 1.28
CA GLY A 254 23.97 -10.11 1.90
C GLY A 254 24.30 -8.66 2.25
N LEU A 255 25.30 -8.08 1.59
CA LEU A 255 25.83 -6.75 1.92
C LEU A 255 25.10 -5.63 1.17
N VAL A 256 24.97 -4.48 1.84
CA VAL A 256 24.52 -3.22 1.28
C VAL A 256 25.71 -2.26 1.26
N LEU A 257 26.33 -2.08 0.09
CA LEU A 257 27.39 -1.10 -0.12
C LEU A 257 26.75 0.23 -0.49
N VAL A 258 27.07 1.29 0.24
CA VAL A 258 26.56 2.64 -0.02
C VAL A 258 27.72 3.57 -0.31
N GLU A 259 27.79 4.10 -1.53
CA GLU A 259 28.76 5.14 -1.85
C GLU A 259 28.46 6.41 -1.06
N TYR A 260 29.48 7.01 -0.45
CA TYR A 260 29.33 8.15 0.44
C TYR A 260 30.48 9.15 0.28
N ALA A 261 30.15 10.35 -0.19
CA ALA A 261 30.96 11.55 -0.09
C ALA A 261 30.02 12.76 -0.13
N VAL A 262 30.10 13.61 0.89
CA VAL A 262 29.25 14.79 1.06
C VAL A 262 30.12 16.05 1.19
N GLU A 263 29.53 17.23 1.33
CA GLU A 263 30.26 18.51 1.38
C GLU A 263 31.37 18.59 2.44
N SER A 264 31.25 17.82 3.53
CA SER A 264 32.26 17.75 4.60
C SER A 264 33.46 16.87 4.26
N PHE A 265 33.52 16.21 3.10
CA PHE A 265 34.54 15.19 2.77
C PHE A 265 35.99 15.71 2.81
N ASP A 266 36.20 17.01 2.57
CA ASP A 266 37.51 17.65 2.69
C ASP A 266 37.92 17.99 4.15
N GLN A 267 37.02 17.72 5.11
CA GLN A 267 37.22 17.88 6.55
C GLN A 267 37.08 16.50 7.24
N PRO A 268 38.15 15.66 7.26
CA PRO A 268 38.06 14.25 7.65
C PRO A 268 37.31 13.97 8.96
N ALA A 269 37.57 14.75 10.01
CA ALA A 269 36.92 14.57 11.31
C ALA A 269 35.39 14.82 11.25
N GLN A 270 34.95 15.84 10.50
CA GLN A 270 33.52 16.12 10.32
C GLN A 270 32.86 15.07 9.43
N ALA A 271 33.51 14.67 8.34
CA ALA A 271 33.01 13.61 7.47
C ALA A 271 32.86 12.26 8.19
N ALA A 272 33.84 11.91 9.06
CA ALA A 272 33.74 10.72 9.90
C ALA A 272 32.54 10.80 10.84
N GLU A 273 32.27 11.96 11.46
CA GLU A 273 31.09 12.15 12.31
C GLU A 273 29.77 12.03 11.54
N ASP A 274 29.68 12.62 10.35
CA ASP A 274 28.49 12.51 9.50
C ASP A 274 28.22 11.04 9.12
N ILE A 275 29.28 10.28 8.78
CA ILE A 275 29.18 8.84 8.51
C ILE A 275 28.77 8.06 9.76
N ARG A 276 29.27 8.41 10.96
CA ARG A 276 28.83 7.76 12.21
C ARG A 276 27.35 7.97 12.46
N GLN A 277 26.82 9.16 12.20
CA GLN A 277 25.39 9.44 12.35
C GLN A 277 24.57 8.60 11.37
N PHE A 278 24.98 8.54 10.11
CA PHE A 278 24.35 7.69 9.11
C PHE A 278 24.42 6.19 9.46
N TRP A 279 25.58 5.71 9.91
CA TRP A 279 25.79 4.33 10.35
C TRP A 279 24.89 3.96 11.54
N LYS A 280 24.83 4.82 12.56
CA LYS A 280 23.96 4.66 13.73
C LYS A 280 22.48 4.69 13.35
N ALA A 281 22.09 5.58 12.44
CA ALA A 281 20.72 5.64 11.95
C ALA A 281 20.36 4.35 11.21
N ALA A 282 21.23 3.84 10.33
CA ALA A 282 20.98 2.61 9.61
C ALA A 282 20.96 1.38 10.55
N ASN A 283 21.90 1.28 11.49
CA ASN A 283 21.99 0.22 12.49
C ASN A 283 21.81 -1.19 11.91
N ARG A 284 22.67 -1.57 10.95
CA ARG A 284 22.65 -2.86 10.28
C ARG A 284 24.06 -3.44 10.14
N PRO A 285 24.29 -4.70 10.53
CA PRO A 285 25.62 -5.31 10.50
C PRO A 285 26.11 -5.60 9.07
N ASN A 286 25.19 -5.67 8.10
CA ASN A 286 25.46 -5.91 6.69
C ASN A 286 25.55 -4.62 5.85
N LEU A 287 25.63 -3.45 6.48
CA LEU A 287 25.96 -2.18 5.81
C LEU A 287 27.47 -2.04 5.63
N VAL A 288 27.90 -1.48 4.50
CA VAL A 288 29.29 -1.09 4.22
C VAL A 288 29.29 0.30 3.58
N ILE A 289 30.05 1.24 4.13
CA ILE A 289 30.18 2.60 3.60
C ILE A 289 31.34 2.65 2.62
N ALA A 290 31.07 2.95 1.35
CA ALA A 290 32.08 3.02 0.29
C ALA A 290 32.53 4.47 0.06
N ILE A 291 33.76 4.80 0.42
CA ILE A 291 34.30 6.17 0.33
C ILE A 291 35.40 6.27 -0.74
N PRO A 292 35.56 7.41 -1.44
CA PRO A 292 36.65 7.59 -2.39
C PRO A 292 38.04 7.32 -1.77
N ALA A 293 38.89 6.57 -2.46
CA ALA A 293 40.27 6.30 -2.03
C ALA A 293 41.23 7.52 -2.16
N SER A 294 40.77 8.73 -1.83
CA SER A 294 41.56 9.97 -1.81
C SER A 294 42.37 10.09 -0.52
N GLY A 295 43.26 11.09 -0.43
CA GLY A 295 44.01 11.34 0.81
C GLY A 295 43.11 11.61 2.03
N SER A 296 42.01 12.34 1.84
CA SER A 296 40.99 12.55 2.87
C SER A 296 40.22 11.27 3.17
N GLY A 297 39.83 10.52 2.13
CA GLY A 297 39.09 9.27 2.28
C GLY A 297 39.87 8.19 3.04
N LEU A 298 41.17 8.04 2.80
CA LEU A 298 41.99 7.09 3.56
C LEU A 298 42.03 7.44 5.07
N LYS A 299 42.16 8.72 5.42
CA LYS A 299 42.11 9.18 6.83
C LYS A 299 40.76 8.93 7.49
N ILE A 300 39.67 9.18 6.75
CA ILE A 300 38.30 8.89 7.21
C ILE A 300 38.13 7.38 7.43
N ALA A 301 38.59 6.54 6.49
CA ALA A 301 38.53 5.08 6.62
C ALA A 301 39.30 4.60 7.85
N GLU A 302 40.53 5.07 8.06
CA GLU A 302 41.38 4.70 9.19
C GLU A 302 40.64 4.87 10.53
N GLU A 303 40.08 6.07 10.76
CA GLU A 303 39.32 6.39 11.97
C GLU A 303 38.09 5.48 12.14
N LEU A 304 37.28 5.32 11.08
CA LEU A 304 36.05 4.52 11.11
C LEU A 304 36.31 3.01 11.26
N LEU A 305 37.34 2.49 10.61
CA LEU A 305 37.74 1.08 10.72
C LEU A 305 38.21 0.76 12.13
N HIS A 306 38.98 1.66 12.78
CA HIS A 306 39.41 1.50 14.18
C HIS A 306 38.23 1.40 15.15
N GLU A 307 37.12 2.08 14.83
CA GLU A 307 35.86 2.03 15.58
C GLU A 307 35.03 0.78 15.29
N GLY A 308 35.27 0.10 14.17
CA GLY A 308 34.55 -1.11 13.76
C GLY A 308 33.41 -0.85 12.78
N VAL A 309 33.45 0.29 12.09
CA VAL A 309 32.56 0.59 10.97
C VAL A 309 33.07 -0.13 9.73
N ASN A 310 32.17 -0.77 8.98
CA ASN A 310 32.51 -1.42 7.73
C ASN A 310 32.74 -0.36 6.64
N VAL A 311 33.96 -0.29 6.11
CA VAL A 311 34.35 0.70 5.08
C VAL A 311 34.89 -0.02 3.85
N ALA A 312 34.42 0.36 2.68
CA ALA A 312 34.99 -0.01 1.38
C ALA A 312 35.53 1.23 0.67
N PHE A 313 36.32 1.02 -0.39
CA PHE A 313 36.94 2.12 -1.13
C PHE A 313 36.44 2.18 -2.58
N THR A 314 35.85 3.30 -2.97
CA THR A 314 35.47 3.58 -4.37
C THR A 314 36.52 4.47 -5.06
N ALA A 315 36.35 4.72 -6.37
CA ALA A 315 37.30 5.45 -7.21
C ALA A 315 38.71 4.82 -7.25
N VAL A 316 38.79 3.48 -7.25
CA VAL A 316 40.05 2.74 -7.38
C VAL A 316 40.28 2.35 -8.84
N ALA A 317 41.22 3.03 -9.51
CA ALA A 317 41.53 2.81 -10.93
C ALA A 317 42.65 1.79 -11.18
N ALA A 318 43.57 1.66 -10.24
CA ALA A 318 44.85 0.96 -10.43
C ALA A 318 45.40 0.43 -9.11
N GLU A 319 46.42 -0.40 -9.20
CA GLU A 319 47.04 -1.13 -8.08
C GLU A 319 47.59 -0.23 -6.98
N PRO A 320 48.19 0.96 -7.25
CA PRO A 320 48.60 1.85 -6.17
C PRO A 320 47.43 2.25 -5.27
N GLY A 321 46.25 2.51 -5.85
CA GLY A 321 45.03 2.81 -5.09
C GLY A 321 44.54 1.61 -4.30
N PHE A 322 44.58 0.40 -4.89
CA PHE A 322 44.27 -0.84 -4.20
C PHE A 322 45.20 -1.08 -3.01
N ILE A 323 46.52 -0.91 -3.20
CA ILE A 323 47.53 -1.13 -2.17
C ILE A 323 47.31 -0.17 -1.00
N SER A 324 47.07 1.12 -1.26
CA SER A 324 46.80 2.09 -0.18
C SER A 324 45.54 1.72 0.62
N ALA A 325 44.46 1.32 -0.06
CA ALA A 325 43.24 0.88 0.59
C ALA A 325 43.44 -0.39 1.42
N ALA A 326 44.10 -1.40 0.84
CA ALA A 326 44.40 -2.66 1.50
C ALA A 326 45.31 -2.47 2.72
N GLN A 327 46.31 -1.58 2.61
CA GLN A 327 47.23 -1.26 3.72
C GLN A 327 46.49 -0.57 4.87
N THR A 328 45.59 0.37 4.57
CA THR A 328 44.77 1.06 5.59
C THR A 328 43.90 0.07 6.37
N VAL A 329 43.30 -0.90 5.67
CA VAL A 329 42.50 -1.95 6.32
C VAL A 329 43.36 -2.89 7.14
N LEU A 330 44.50 -3.30 6.59
CA LEU A 330 45.46 -4.19 7.26
C LEU A 330 45.91 -3.59 8.61
N GLU A 331 46.35 -2.33 8.61
CA GLU A 331 46.80 -1.60 9.80
C GLU A 331 45.67 -1.47 10.83
N ALA A 332 44.46 -1.09 10.38
CA ALA A 332 43.31 -0.99 11.26
C ALA A 332 42.91 -2.33 11.90
N LEU A 333 43.01 -3.44 11.16
CA LEU A 333 42.74 -4.77 11.69
C LEU A 333 43.81 -5.24 12.67
N GLU A 334 45.09 -4.97 12.38
CA GLU A 334 46.21 -5.26 13.29
C GLU A 334 46.04 -4.50 14.62
N ASP A 335 45.73 -3.19 14.56
CA ASP A 335 45.54 -2.36 15.75
C ASP A 335 44.32 -2.81 16.58
N ARG A 336 43.22 -3.20 15.92
CA ARG A 336 42.05 -3.76 16.59
C ARG A 336 42.37 -5.09 17.25
N PHE A 337 43.04 -5.99 16.54
CA PHE A 337 43.41 -7.29 17.05
C PHE A 337 44.35 -7.18 18.25
N ALA A 338 45.39 -6.35 18.14
CA ALA A 338 46.31 -6.05 19.24
C ALA A 338 45.59 -5.41 20.46
N GLY A 339 44.54 -4.62 20.20
CA GLY A 339 43.66 -4.04 21.22
C GLY A 339 42.56 -4.98 21.76
N GLY A 340 42.52 -6.25 21.35
CA GLY A 340 41.51 -7.22 21.79
C GLY A 340 40.09 -6.97 21.26
N LYS A 341 39.95 -6.17 20.19
CA LYS A 341 38.66 -5.87 19.54
C LYS A 341 38.37 -6.89 18.43
N ALA A 342 37.08 -7.12 18.15
CA ALA A 342 36.64 -8.01 17.10
C ALA A 342 37.09 -7.56 15.70
N ILE A 343 37.64 -8.49 14.92
CA ILE A 343 38.05 -8.31 13.51
C ILE A 343 37.25 -9.19 12.55
N ASP A 344 36.58 -10.22 13.07
CA ASP A 344 35.77 -11.21 12.36
C ASP A 344 34.41 -10.69 11.90
N THR A 345 34.00 -9.53 12.42
CA THR A 345 32.79 -8.82 12.02
C THR A 345 33.03 -7.71 11.00
N LEU A 346 34.29 -7.32 10.78
CA LEU A 346 34.63 -6.15 9.95
C LEU A 346 34.69 -6.53 8.47
N ILE A 347 34.01 -5.75 7.64
CA ILE A 347 33.86 -5.99 6.20
C ILE A 347 34.47 -4.83 5.43
N SER A 348 35.32 -5.14 4.46
CA SER A 348 35.98 -4.15 3.60
C SER A 348 36.24 -4.70 2.20
N GLY A 349 36.57 -3.80 1.26
CA GLY A 349 36.86 -4.12 -0.13
C GLY A 349 37.11 -2.88 -0.97
N VAL A 350 37.27 -3.06 -2.27
CA VAL A 350 37.40 -1.96 -3.23
C VAL A 350 36.35 -2.07 -4.33
N ILE A 351 35.98 -0.93 -4.92
CA ILE A 351 35.09 -0.84 -6.08
C ILE A 351 35.90 -0.36 -7.28
N PHE A 352 35.84 -1.15 -8.35
CA PHE A 352 36.48 -0.87 -9.63
C PHE A 352 35.40 -0.59 -10.68
N GLU A 353 35.33 0.65 -11.17
CA GLU A 353 34.35 1.11 -12.17
C GLU A 353 35.00 1.21 -13.55
N ALA A 354 34.86 0.15 -14.35
CA ALA A 354 35.60 0.00 -15.60
C ALA A 354 35.22 1.07 -16.66
N ASP A 355 33.95 1.43 -16.71
CA ASP A 355 33.40 2.43 -17.63
C ASP A 355 33.92 3.84 -17.34
N ARG A 356 34.06 4.21 -16.06
CA ARG A 356 34.62 5.52 -15.68
C ARG A 356 36.10 5.62 -16.03
N ILE A 357 36.85 4.55 -15.82
CA ILE A 357 38.27 4.50 -16.18
C ILE A 357 38.45 4.70 -17.69
N ASP A 358 37.75 3.92 -18.51
CA ASP A 358 37.82 4.07 -19.96
C ASP A 358 37.25 5.43 -20.41
N GLY A 359 36.23 5.97 -19.76
CA GLY A 359 35.70 7.31 -20.03
C GLY A 359 36.72 8.43 -19.83
N GLU A 360 37.49 8.39 -18.74
CA GLU A 360 38.56 9.37 -18.49
C GLU A 360 39.70 9.28 -19.51
N ILE A 361 39.95 8.08 -20.03
CA ILE A 361 41.02 7.79 -21.00
C ILE A 361 40.59 8.08 -22.44
N SER A 362 39.30 7.95 -22.77
CA SER A 362 38.73 8.19 -24.11
C SER A 362 38.85 9.64 -24.59
N ASN A 363 39.17 10.57 -23.68
CA ASN A 363 39.64 11.93 -24.02
C ASN A 363 41.12 11.98 -24.43
N GLY A 364 41.76 10.82 -24.69
CA GLY A 364 43.15 10.59 -25.08
C GLY A 364 43.33 9.29 -25.92
N SER A 365 44.56 8.78 -26.05
CA SER A 365 44.96 7.83 -27.13
C SER A 365 44.84 6.31 -26.84
N ALA A 366 44.01 5.85 -25.90
CA ALA A 366 43.96 4.41 -25.55
C ALA A 366 42.58 3.91 -25.05
N ALA A 367 41.66 3.64 -25.98
CA ALA A 367 40.40 2.96 -25.64
C ALA A 367 40.64 1.52 -25.13
N GLY A 368 39.99 1.14 -24.02
CA GLY A 368 40.02 -0.24 -23.49
C GLY A 368 41.09 -0.52 -22.43
N ALA A 369 41.66 0.51 -21.81
CA ALA A 369 42.68 0.40 -20.77
C ALA A 369 42.16 -0.15 -19.42
N ALA A 370 40.84 -0.09 -19.18
CA ALA A 370 40.24 -0.63 -17.97
C ALA A 370 40.50 -2.14 -17.77
N LEU A 371 40.53 -2.94 -18.85
CA LEU A 371 40.73 -4.39 -18.73
C LEU A 371 42.18 -4.76 -18.37
N PRO A 372 43.23 -4.21 -19.02
CA PRO A 372 44.61 -4.35 -18.55
C PRO A 372 44.82 -3.88 -17.10
N LEU A 373 44.23 -2.74 -16.72
CA LEU A 373 44.26 -2.25 -15.33
C LEU A 373 43.61 -3.24 -14.36
N ALA A 374 42.47 -3.82 -14.73
CA ALA A 374 41.81 -4.84 -13.92
C ALA A 374 42.68 -6.09 -13.72
N ARG A 375 43.45 -6.52 -14.74
CA ARG A 375 44.38 -7.65 -14.62
C ARG A 375 45.50 -7.38 -13.62
N ARG A 376 46.08 -6.17 -13.65
CA ARG A 376 47.12 -5.78 -12.70
C ARG A 376 46.56 -5.65 -11.29
N LEU A 377 45.36 -5.08 -11.15
CA LEU A 377 44.64 -4.99 -9.86
C LEU A 377 44.33 -6.37 -9.28
N ALA A 378 43.89 -7.33 -10.12
CA ALA A 378 43.67 -8.71 -9.70
C ALA A 378 44.97 -9.38 -9.22
N ALA A 379 46.10 -9.14 -9.91
CA ALA A 379 47.41 -9.65 -9.48
C ALA A 379 47.86 -9.04 -8.14
N ALA A 380 47.61 -7.75 -7.93
CA ALA A 380 47.88 -7.09 -6.66
C ALA A 380 47.02 -7.66 -5.51
N ALA A 381 45.75 -7.99 -5.80
CA ALA A 381 44.85 -8.61 -4.82
C ALA A 381 45.26 -10.04 -4.46
N GLU A 382 45.71 -10.85 -5.43
CA GLU A 382 46.26 -12.18 -5.15
C GLU A 382 47.52 -12.09 -4.27
N LYS A 383 48.43 -11.17 -4.60
CA LYS A 383 49.63 -10.93 -3.80
C LYS A 383 49.31 -10.50 -2.37
N PHE A 384 48.32 -9.62 -2.19
CA PHE A 384 47.86 -9.20 -0.87
C PHE A 384 47.26 -10.37 -0.07
N ALA A 385 46.39 -11.16 -0.70
CA ALA A 385 45.73 -12.30 -0.08
C ALA A 385 46.69 -13.42 0.34
N GLN A 386 47.86 -13.50 -0.31
CA GLN A 386 48.95 -14.44 0.00
C GLN A 386 50.01 -13.86 0.96
N SER A 387 49.88 -12.59 1.37
CA SER A 387 50.83 -11.99 2.31
C SER A 387 50.74 -12.64 3.69
N GLU A 388 51.88 -12.74 4.38
CA GLU A 388 51.95 -13.30 5.73
C GLU A 388 51.08 -12.51 6.72
N ARG A 389 51.18 -11.18 6.68
CA ARG A 389 50.36 -10.26 7.50
C ARG A 389 48.86 -10.51 7.34
N TRP A 390 48.37 -10.65 6.10
CA TRP A 390 46.95 -10.91 5.86
C TRP A 390 46.54 -12.34 6.25
N SER A 391 47.44 -13.31 6.05
CA SER A 391 47.17 -14.70 6.39
C SER A 391 47.01 -14.89 7.91
N ASP A 392 47.84 -14.24 8.72
CA ASP A 392 47.75 -14.24 10.18
C ASP A 392 46.39 -13.67 10.66
N LEU A 393 45.99 -12.50 10.16
CA LEU A 393 44.68 -11.92 10.51
C LEU A 393 43.51 -12.82 10.07
N ARG A 394 43.62 -13.50 8.92
CA ARG A 394 42.58 -14.44 8.46
C ARG A 394 42.44 -15.66 9.34
N GLU A 395 43.54 -16.19 9.90
CA GLU A 395 43.48 -17.26 10.90
C GLU A 395 42.70 -16.85 12.15
N HIS A 396 42.70 -15.54 12.46
CA HIS A 396 41.95 -14.92 13.55
C HIS A 396 40.57 -14.38 13.13
N GLY A 397 40.08 -14.75 11.95
CA GLY A 397 38.71 -14.50 11.50
C GLY A 397 38.53 -13.29 10.58
N ALA A 398 39.59 -12.56 10.21
CA ALA A 398 39.47 -11.43 9.28
C ALA A 398 38.80 -11.85 7.95
N ARG A 399 37.81 -11.06 7.52
CA ARG A 399 37.02 -11.37 6.32
C ARG A 399 37.78 -11.07 5.03
N PRO A 400 37.50 -11.76 3.91
CA PRO A 400 38.18 -11.52 2.65
C PRO A 400 38.02 -10.08 2.15
N PHE A 401 39.13 -9.45 1.74
CA PHE A 401 39.14 -8.15 1.08
C PHE A 401 38.84 -8.33 -0.41
N ARG A 402 37.59 -8.09 -0.82
CA ARG A 402 37.10 -8.40 -2.17
C ARG A 402 37.08 -7.18 -3.08
N ILE A 403 37.24 -7.42 -4.38
CA ILE A 403 37.03 -6.42 -5.43
C ILE A 403 35.58 -6.52 -5.92
N VAL A 404 34.91 -5.37 -6.02
CA VAL A 404 33.60 -5.20 -6.64
C VAL A 404 33.81 -4.63 -8.04
N TRP A 405 33.58 -5.45 -9.05
CA TRP A 405 33.64 -5.08 -10.46
C TRP A 405 32.30 -4.47 -10.87
N SER A 406 32.32 -3.22 -11.32
CA SER A 406 31.10 -2.52 -11.72
C SER A 406 31.30 -1.74 -13.01
N ALA A 407 30.19 -1.50 -13.73
CA ALA A 407 30.14 -0.59 -14.86
C ALA A 407 28.72 -0.07 -15.08
N ALA A 408 28.55 1.14 -15.59
CA ALA A 408 27.25 1.71 -15.91
C ALA A 408 26.46 0.89 -16.95
N ALA A 409 25.14 0.96 -16.87
CA ALA A 409 24.21 0.25 -17.76
C ALA A 409 24.42 0.55 -19.26
N SER A 410 24.88 1.77 -19.60
CA SER A 410 25.16 2.21 -20.97
C SER A 410 26.23 1.36 -21.69
N THR A 411 27.05 0.62 -20.94
CA THR A 411 28.10 -0.25 -21.48
C THR A 411 27.60 -1.65 -21.82
N GLY A 412 26.33 -1.95 -21.54
CA GLY A 412 25.76 -3.29 -21.62
C GLY A 412 26.53 -4.25 -20.70
N ILE A 413 26.79 -5.46 -21.20
CA ILE A 413 27.52 -6.52 -20.48
C ILE A 413 28.99 -6.65 -20.91
N ARG A 414 29.55 -5.62 -21.57
CA ARG A 414 30.90 -5.66 -22.16
C ARG A 414 31.96 -6.02 -21.12
N TYR A 415 31.98 -5.31 -20.00
CA TYR A 415 32.96 -5.52 -18.94
C TYR A 415 32.65 -6.77 -18.12
N GLN A 416 31.38 -7.00 -17.82
CA GLN A 416 30.88 -8.15 -17.06
C GLN A 416 31.26 -9.48 -17.70
N ASN A 417 31.31 -9.53 -19.03
CA ASN A 417 31.75 -10.71 -19.77
C ASN A 417 33.23 -11.06 -19.58
N SER A 418 34.06 -10.13 -19.09
CA SER A 418 35.53 -10.25 -19.06
C SER A 418 36.16 -10.01 -17.69
N LEU A 419 35.36 -9.65 -16.68
CA LEU A 419 35.80 -9.37 -15.31
C LEU A 419 35.38 -10.48 -14.34
N VAL A 420 35.39 -11.73 -14.79
CA VAL A 420 35.06 -12.86 -13.90
C VAL A 420 36.31 -13.28 -13.13
N VAL A 421 36.29 -13.06 -11.81
CA VAL A 421 37.42 -13.34 -10.91
C VAL A 421 36.92 -14.08 -9.67
N LYS A 422 37.64 -15.11 -9.23
CA LYS A 422 37.31 -15.83 -7.99
C LYS A 422 37.45 -14.92 -6.79
N ASN A 423 36.58 -15.10 -5.78
CA ASN A 423 36.56 -14.31 -4.55
C ASN A 423 36.35 -12.80 -4.81
N SER A 424 35.41 -12.48 -5.71
CA SER A 424 35.08 -11.10 -6.08
C SER A 424 33.57 -10.93 -6.23
N VAL A 425 33.14 -9.71 -6.55
CA VAL A 425 31.73 -9.36 -6.74
C VAL A 425 31.54 -8.75 -8.13
N ALA A 426 30.50 -9.14 -8.85
CA ALA A 426 30.03 -8.45 -10.03
C ALA A 426 28.79 -7.62 -9.66
N ALA A 427 28.91 -6.29 -9.68
CA ALA A 427 27.79 -5.38 -9.44
C ALA A 427 27.18 -4.92 -10.77
N MET A 428 25.96 -5.40 -11.06
CA MET A 428 25.25 -5.21 -12.33
C MET A 428 23.89 -4.57 -12.11
N THR A 429 23.48 -3.66 -12.99
CA THR A 429 22.10 -3.14 -13.03
C THR A 429 21.11 -4.23 -13.44
N SER A 430 19.81 -4.05 -13.15
CA SER A 430 18.76 -5.00 -13.57
C SER A 430 18.79 -5.31 -15.07
N ALA A 431 19.04 -4.29 -15.91
CA ALA A 431 19.15 -4.45 -17.36
C ALA A 431 20.38 -5.30 -17.76
N GLN A 432 21.51 -5.11 -17.07
CA GLN A 432 22.71 -5.92 -17.30
C GLN A 432 22.53 -7.36 -16.82
N ILE A 433 21.84 -7.59 -15.69
CA ILE A 433 21.51 -8.94 -15.20
C ILE A 433 20.67 -9.67 -16.24
N ALA A 434 19.62 -9.03 -16.77
CA ALA A 434 18.79 -9.60 -17.84
C ALA A 434 19.61 -9.91 -19.10
N ALA A 435 20.41 -8.94 -19.58
CA ALA A 435 21.24 -9.12 -20.76
C ALA A 435 22.31 -10.22 -20.58
N TYR A 436 22.90 -10.33 -19.38
CA TYR A 436 23.91 -11.34 -19.06
C TYR A 436 23.28 -12.74 -19.02
N ARG A 437 22.06 -12.86 -18.48
CA ARG A 437 21.30 -14.12 -18.51
C ARG A 437 21.06 -14.59 -19.95
N GLU A 438 20.63 -13.69 -20.83
CA GLU A 438 20.32 -14.03 -22.22
C GLU A 438 21.58 -14.35 -23.04
N ASN A 439 22.58 -13.46 -22.97
CA ASN A 439 23.68 -13.42 -23.94
C ASN A 439 25.09 -13.36 -23.30
N GLY A 440 25.19 -13.49 -21.97
CA GLY A 440 26.43 -13.40 -21.21
C GLY A 440 27.51 -14.38 -21.65
N ARG A 441 28.76 -13.92 -21.68
CA ARG A 441 29.94 -14.75 -21.93
C ARG A 441 30.75 -14.85 -20.66
N PHE A 442 31.29 -16.03 -20.44
CA PHE A 442 32.07 -16.32 -19.25
C PHE A 442 33.56 -16.33 -19.61
N ASN A 443 34.21 -15.17 -19.55
CA ASN A 443 35.66 -15.07 -19.70
C ASN A 443 36.30 -14.73 -18.35
N THR A 444 37.02 -15.70 -17.79
CA THR A 444 37.81 -15.49 -16.59
C THR A 444 38.91 -14.45 -16.86
N LEU A 445 38.99 -13.44 -16.01
CA LEU A 445 40.07 -12.47 -16.05
C LEU A 445 41.33 -13.14 -15.51
N THR A 446 42.39 -13.21 -16.31
CA THR A 446 43.70 -13.71 -15.87
C THR A 446 44.50 -12.57 -15.20
N PRO A 447 44.88 -12.70 -13.92
CA PRO A 447 45.78 -11.76 -13.26
C PRO A 447 47.12 -11.64 -14.00
N ASP A 448 47.60 -10.41 -14.16
CA ASP A 448 48.85 -10.12 -14.86
C ASP A 448 49.41 -8.78 -14.36
N ALA A 449 50.48 -8.84 -13.56
CA ALA A 449 51.12 -7.66 -12.97
C ALA A 449 51.88 -6.81 -14.00
N ASP A 450 52.24 -7.41 -15.14
CA ASP A 450 53.02 -6.80 -16.22
C ASP A 450 52.14 -6.44 -17.44
N ALA A 451 50.81 -6.50 -17.30
CA ALA A 451 49.89 -6.21 -18.39
C ALA A 451 50.12 -4.79 -18.92
N LYS A 452 50.52 -4.68 -20.19
CA LYS A 452 50.74 -3.38 -20.84
C LYS A 452 49.42 -2.63 -20.99
N ILE A 453 49.37 -1.41 -20.47
CA ILE A 453 48.16 -0.57 -20.51
C ILE A 453 48.20 0.37 -21.72
N PHE A 454 49.36 0.98 -21.98
CA PHE A 454 49.54 1.96 -23.06
C PHE A 454 50.62 1.49 -24.05
N PRO A 455 50.22 0.86 -25.17
CA PRO A 455 51.18 0.39 -26.17
C PRO A 455 52.10 1.52 -26.67
N GLY A 456 53.42 1.27 -26.64
CA GLY A 456 54.43 2.22 -27.12
C GLY A 456 54.88 3.28 -26.11
N LYS A 457 54.42 3.22 -24.85
CA LYS A 457 54.89 4.06 -23.75
C LYS A 457 55.97 3.36 -22.91
N SER A 458 56.89 4.12 -22.35
CA SER A 458 57.83 3.61 -21.34
C SER A 458 57.11 3.31 -20.02
N LEU A 459 57.73 2.52 -19.14
CA LEU A 459 57.15 2.21 -17.81
C LEU A 459 56.92 3.48 -16.97
N GLU A 460 57.81 4.46 -17.07
CA GLU A 460 57.71 5.75 -16.36
C GLU A 460 56.56 6.61 -16.91
N GLU A 461 56.40 6.64 -18.23
CA GLU A 461 55.26 7.32 -18.88
C GLU A 461 53.94 6.64 -18.50
N GLU A 462 53.90 5.29 -18.49
CA GLU A 462 52.72 4.52 -18.11
C GLU A 462 52.31 4.81 -16.67
N ALA A 463 53.26 4.76 -15.73
CA ALA A 463 53.03 5.06 -14.33
C ALA A 463 52.51 6.49 -14.11
N SER A 464 53.06 7.47 -14.82
CA SER A 464 52.62 8.87 -14.76
C SER A 464 51.17 9.04 -15.25
N LEU A 465 50.81 8.40 -16.37
CA LEU A 465 49.45 8.42 -16.92
C LEU A 465 48.45 7.75 -15.96
N ILE A 466 48.79 6.58 -15.41
CA ILE A 466 47.96 5.87 -14.44
C ILE A 466 47.73 6.73 -13.19
N ALA A 467 48.77 7.42 -12.70
CA ALA A 467 48.66 8.32 -11.56
C ALA A 467 47.74 9.53 -11.88
N ALA A 468 47.83 10.08 -13.09
CA ALA A 468 46.96 11.16 -13.54
C ALA A 468 45.49 10.71 -13.65
N ILE A 469 45.24 9.55 -14.26
CA ILE A 469 43.89 8.94 -14.36
C ILE A 469 43.32 8.67 -12.97
N SER A 470 44.12 8.08 -12.08
CA SER A 470 43.70 7.77 -10.71
C SER A 470 43.34 9.04 -9.92
N ARG A 471 44.10 10.12 -10.09
CA ARG A 471 43.80 11.41 -9.44
C ARG A 471 42.51 12.01 -9.98
N LYS A 472 42.40 12.09 -11.29
CA LYS A 472 41.23 12.65 -11.97
C LYS A 472 39.96 11.86 -11.64
N LEU A 473 40.01 10.54 -11.62
CA LEU A 473 38.88 9.69 -11.25
C LEU A 473 38.40 9.96 -9.81
N LYS A 474 39.34 10.09 -8.86
CA LYS A 474 39.01 10.40 -7.45
C LYS A 474 38.34 11.77 -7.33
N GLU A 475 38.84 12.77 -8.06
CA GLU A 475 38.27 14.10 -8.11
C GLU A 475 36.89 14.10 -8.76
N THR A 476 36.73 13.53 -9.96
CA THR A 476 35.46 13.54 -10.70
C THR A 476 34.38 12.73 -9.99
N LYS A 477 34.69 11.51 -9.53
CA LYS A 477 33.74 10.67 -8.78
C LYS A 477 33.35 11.29 -7.44
N GLY A 478 34.31 11.86 -6.70
CA GLY A 478 34.03 12.57 -5.45
C GLY A 478 33.13 13.77 -5.68
N ASN A 479 33.44 14.58 -6.70
CA ASN A 479 32.64 15.75 -7.06
C ASN A 479 31.21 15.37 -7.48
N ASP A 480 31.04 14.33 -8.30
CA ASP A 480 29.70 13.87 -8.71
C ASP A 480 28.82 13.51 -7.50
N MET A 481 29.40 12.82 -6.51
CA MET A 481 28.71 12.49 -5.27
C MET A 481 28.34 13.74 -4.46
N ILE A 482 29.29 14.65 -4.27
CA ILE A 482 29.04 15.91 -3.55
C ILE A 482 27.95 16.73 -4.26
N GLN A 483 27.96 16.80 -5.59
CA GLN A 483 26.93 17.51 -6.36
C GLN A 483 25.55 16.86 -6.23
N ALA A 484 25.46 15.52 -6.26
CA ALA A 484 24.20 14.82 -6.03
C ALA A 484 23.64 15.10 -4.62
N TYR A 485 24.50 15.16 -3.61
CA TYR A 485 24.14 15.54 -2.25
C TYR A 485 23.66 17.00 -2.14
N LEU A 486 24.40 17.95 -2.71
CA LEU A 486 24.03 19.37 -2.70
C LEU A 486 22.71 19.63 -3.45
N ALA A 487 22.49 18.95 -4.57
CA ALA A 487 21.24 19.02 -5.32
C ALA A 487 20.05 18.55 -4.46
N MET A 488 20.21 17.42 -3.77
CA MET A 488 19.23 16.89 -2.83
C MET A 488 18.95 17.85 -1.66
N GLN A 489 19.99 18.44 -1.05
CA GLN A 489 19.80 19.45 0.00
C GLN A 489 19.00 20.66 -0.49
N ASN A 490 19.31 21.15 -1.70
CA ASN A 490 18.60 22.28 -2.30
C ASN A 490 17.12 21.94 -2.58
N ASP A 491 16.82 20.73 -3.04
CA ASP A 491 15.44 20.29 -3.28
C ASP A 491 14.64 20.16 -1.97
N ILE A 492 15.25 19.63 -0.91
CA ILE A 492 14.66 19.60 0.43
C ILE A 492 14.41 21.02 0.95
N GLN A 493 15.39 21.90 0.80
CA GLN A 493 15.27 23.29 1.26
C GLN A 493 14.12 24.01 0.53
N LYS A 494 14.05 23.89 -0.80
CA LYS A 494 12.94 24.44 -1.60
C LYS A 494 11.58 23.89 -1.16
N ALA A 495 11.49 22.59 -0.90
CA ALA A 495 10.25 21.98 -0.42
C ALA A 495 9.86 22.54 0.96
N GLY A 496 10.82 22.68 1.88
CA GLY A 496 10.60 23.29 3.19
C GLY A 496 10.16 24.75 3.10
N ASP A 497 10.79 25.56 2.25
CA ASP A 497 10.42 26.96 2.06
C ASP A 497 9.04 27.10 1.40
N ALA A 498 8.69 26.19 0.48
CA ALA A 498 7.35 26.13 -0.11
C ALA A 498 6.27 25.81 0.94
N VAL A 499 6.54 24.86 1.84
CA VAL A 499 5.67 24.54 2.98
C VAL A 499 5.49 25.76 3.88
N GLU A 500 6.58 26.40 4.30
CA GLU A 500 6.50 27.55 5.20
C GLU A 500 5.70 28.70 4.59
N LYS A 501 5.92 28.96 3.30
CA LYS A 501 5.11 29.91 2.54
C LYS A 501 3.63 29.51 2.51
N ALA A 502 3.31 28.23 2.29
CA ALA A 502 1.94 27.74 2.22
C ALA A 502 1.20 27.82 3.57
N LEU A 503 1.91 27.63 4.69
CA LEU A 503 1.35 27.76 6.04
C LEU A 503 1.15 29.23 6.45
N GLY A 504 1.95 30.13 5.89
CA GLY A 504 1.85 31.58 6.12
C GLY A 504 1.88 31.92 7.61
N VAL A 505 0.81 32.57 8.09
CA VAL A 505 0.70 33.04 9.49
C VAL A 505 0.72 31.91 10.52
N LEU A 506 0.50 30.64 10.13
CA LEU A 506 0.51 29.50 11.03
C LEU A 506 1.89 28.85 11.19
N ALA A 507 2.89 29.19 10.37
CA ALA A 507 4.19 28.51 10.40
C ALA A 507 4.88 28.56 11.78
N GLU A 508 5.02 29.75 12.37
CA GLU A 508 5.65 29.92 13.68
C GLU A 508 4.83 29.28 14.83
N PRO A 509 3.51 29.52 14.96
CA PRO A 509 2.67 28.80 15.92
C PRO A 509 2.76 27.28 15.81
N ILE A 510 2.80 26.74 14.58
CA ILE A 510 2.93 25.30 14.35
C ILE A 510 4.28 24.80 14.84
N SER A 511 5.38 25.51 14.53
CA SER A 511 6.71 25.15 15.01
C SER A 511 6.79 25.16 16.55
N ALA A 512 6.15 26.13 17.21
CA ALA A 512 6.08 26.20 18.66
C ALA A 512 5.30 25.03 19.27
N ASN A 513 4.13 24.67 18.70
CA ASN A 513 3.36 23.52 19.17
C ASN A 513 4.05 22.19 18.88
N PHE A 514 4.81 22.06 17.79
CA PHE A 514 5.66 20.91 17.53
C PHE A 514 6.67 20.68 18.67
N LYS A 515 7.38 21.75 19.06
CA LYS A 515 8.32 21.70 20.18
C LYS A 515 7.62 21.30 21.49
N LYS A 516 6.44 21.87 21.75
CA LYS A 516 5.67 21.56 22.96
C LYS A 516 5.26 20.08 23.03
N ILE A 517 4.75 19.51 21.94
CA ILE A 517 4.35 18.09 21.95
C ILE A 517 5.55 17.14 22.08
N GLU A 518 6.74 17.56 21.62
CA GLU A 518 8.00 16.85 21.84
C GLU A 518 8.39 16.89 23.33
N GLU A 519 8.44 18.09 23.93
CA GLU A 519 8.74 18.30 25.35
C GLU A 519 7.78 17.53 26.27
N ASP A 520 6.47 17.52 25.93
CA ASP A 520 5.42 16.82 26.69
C ASP A 520 5.33 15.32 26.38
N SER A 521 6.17 14.81 25.45
CA SER A 521 6.19 13.41 24.99
C SER A 521 4.82 12.89 24.56
N VAL A 522 4.02 13.74 23.88
CA VAL A 522 2.60 13.46 23.59
C VAL A 522 2.42 12.17 22.81
N ILE A 523 3.22 11.94 21.76
CA ILE A 523 3.12 10.71 20.94
C ILE A 523 3.40 9.47 21.80
N THR A 524 4.50 9.46 22.56
CA THR A 524 4.83 8.37 23.47
C THR A 524 3.70 8.08 24.46
N ARG A 525 3.09 9.13 25.02
CA ARG A 525 2.01 9.02 26.01
C ARG A 525 0.68 8.54 25.40
N ILE A 526 0.34 8.96 24.18
CA ILE A 526 -0.81 8.43 23.43
C ILE A 526 -0.65 6.91 23.25
N PHE A 527 0.52 6.45 22.79
CA PHE A 527 0.79 5.02 22.62
C PHE A 527 0.88 4.25 23.95
N ALA A 528 1.25 4.93 25.05
CA ALA A 528 1.16 4.38 26.41
C ALA A 528 -0.27 4.42 26.98
N LYS A 529 -1.27 4.86 26.20
CA LYS A 529 -2.68 5.00 26.60
C LYS A 529 -2.87 5.88 27.84
N ASP A 530 -2.08 6.95 27.95
CA ASP A 530 -2.15 7.91 29.05
C ASP A 530 -3.29 8.93 28.84
N PRO A 531 -4.38 8.89 29.65
CA PRO A 531 -5.51 9.80 29.49
C PRO A 531 -5.19 11.27 29.80
N THR A 532 -4.13 11.53 30.56
CA THR A 532 -3.73 12.89 30.97
C THR A 532 -3.24 13.75 29.80
N VAL A 533 -3.08 13.15 28.61
CA VAL A 533 -2.86 13.87 27.35
C VAL A 533 -4.06 14.77 26.99
N TRP A 534 -5.29 14.35 27.31
CA TRP A 534 -6.50 15.07 26.91
C TRP A 534 -7.27 15.70 28.06
N THR A 535 -7.27 15.07 29.24
CA THR A 535 -8.06 15.55 30.38
C THR A 535 -7.46 15.14 31.72
N PHE A 536 -7.66 15.98 32.73
CA PHE A 536 -7.37 15.67 34.12
C PHE A 536 -8.59 15.13 34.88
N ASP A 537 -9.74 14.98 34.22
CA ASP A 537 -10.91 14.33 34.79
C ASP A 537 -10.69 12.82 34.88
N THR A 538 -10.41 12.34 36.10
CA THR A 538 -10.16 10.94 36.39
C THR A 538 -11.34 10.01 36.09
N GLN A 539 -12.58 10.53 36.00
CA GLN A 539 -13.75 9.72 35.65
C GLN A 539 -13.71 9.25 34.19
N ALA A 540 -13.07 10.00 33.30
CA ALA A 540 -12.95 9.66 31.89
C ALA A 540 -11.85 8.62 31.59
N TYR A 541 -10.95 8.35 32.56
CA TYR A 541 -9.74 7.54 32.31
C TYR A 541 -10.03 6.10 31.88
N PRO A 542 -10.97 5.36 32.50
CA PRO A 542 -11.28 4.00 32.07
C PRO A 542 -11.80 3.95 30.63
N GLU A 543 -12.67 4.89 30.25
CA GLU A 543 -13.20 4.96 28.89
C GLU A 543 -12.08 5.25 27.89
N ILE A 544 -11.24 6.26 28.12
CA ILE A 544 -10.14 6.63 27.20
C ILE A 544 -9.21 5.43 26.97
N ARG A 545 -8.79 4.74 28.03
CA ARG A 545 -7.91 3.55 27.91
C ARG A 545 -8.56 2.44 27.08
N ASN A 546 -9.88 2.31 27.17
CA ASN A 546 -10.68 1.36 26.39
C ASN A 546 -11.12 1.90 25.02
N ARG A 547 -10.58 3.01 24.52
CA ARG A 547 -10.91 3.56 23.19
C ARG A 547 -9.71 3.67 22.26
N LEU A 548 -8.53 3.22 22.71
CA LEU A 548 -7.25 3.30 22.02
C LEU A 548 -6.80 1.98 21.38
N GLY A 549 -7.70 1.02 21.16
CA GLY A 549 -7.40 -0.23 20.46
C GLY A 549 -6.97 -0.03 19.00
N TRP A 550 -7.41 1.06 18.37
CA TRP A 550 -7.18 1.36 16.96
C TRP A 550 -5.70 1.58 16.60
N LEU A 551 -4.86 1.97 17.58
CA LEU A 551 -3.41 2.14 17.38
C LEU A 551 -2.74 0.85 16.85
N ASP A 552 -3.25 -0.31 17.26
CA ASP A 552 -2.69 -1.62 16.93
C ASP A 552 -3.52 -2.40 15.91
N VAL A 553 -4.62 -1.82 15.40
CA VAL A 553 -5.60 -2.54 14.57
C VAL A 553 -5.01 -3.10 13.27
N HIS A 554 -3.99 -2.43 12.73
CA HIS A 554 -3.25 -2.85 11.55
C HIS A 554 -2.74 -4.29 11.65
N LYS A 555 -2.37 -4.74 12.86
CA LYS A 555 -1.87 -6.11 13.12
C LYS A 555 -2.92 -7.20 12.92
N THR A 556 -4.20 -6.84 12.83
CA THR A 556 -5.32 -7.79 12.72
C THR A 556 -5.93 -7.86 11.32
N ILE A 557 -5.61 -6.90 10.44
CA ILE A 557 -6.20 -6.80 9.10
C ILE A 557 -5.88 -8.05 8.27
N GLU A 558 -4.59 -8.38 8.12
CA GLU A 558 -4.16 -9.55 7.35
C GLU A 558 -4.66 -10.85 8.01
N LYS A 559 -4.63 -10.93 9.34
CA LYS A 559 -5.08 -12.10 10.11
C LYS A 559 -6.53 -12.48 9.81
N ASN A 560 -7.43 -11.50 9.72
CA ASN A 560 -8.85 -11.74 9.46
C ASN A 560 -9.17 -11.81 7.95
N GLY A 561 -8.21 -11.48 7.08
CA GLY A 561 -8.38 -11.47 5.63
C GLY A 561 -8.94 -12.78 5.04
N PRO A 562 -8.45 -13.97 5.42
CA PRO A 562 -8.98 -15.25 4.93
C PRO A 562 -10.47 -15.44 5.20
N GLU A 563 -10.93 -15.16 6.43
CA GLU A 563 -12.35 -15.27 6.81
C GLU A 563 -13.23 -14.37 5.93
N TYR A 564 -12.79 -13.13 5.70
CA TYR A 564 -13.58 -12.18 4.90
C TYR A 564 -13.63 -12.57 3.41
N ARG A 565 -12.56 -13.17 2.86
CA ARG A 565 -12.55 -13.70 1.50
C ARG A 565 -13.49 -14.91 1.38
N GLU A 566 -13.52 -15.80 2.37
CA GLU A 566 -14.47 -16.92 2.41
C GLU A 566 -15.93 -16.43 2.41
N ILE A 567 -16.24 -15.34 3.13
CA ILE A 567 -17.56 -14.72 3.10
C ILE A 567 -17.90 -14.23 1.68
N LEU A 568 -16.98 -13.51 1.02
CA LEU A 568 -17.19 -13.05 -0.36
C LEU A 568 -17.41 -14.21 -1.34
N GLU A 569 -16.59 -15.26 -1.26
CA GLU A 569 -16.70 -16.44 -2.12
C GLU A 569 -18.03 -17.18 -1.91
N SER A 570 -18.46 -17.31 -0.65
CA SER A 570 -19.76 -17.90 -0.31
C SER A 570 -20.92 -17.08 -0.88
N LEU A 571 -20.87 -15.75 -0.79
CA LEU A 571 -21.89 -14.87 -1.34
C LEU A 571 -21.96 -14.98 -2.88
N ARG A 572 -20.81 -14.97 -3.56
CA ARG A 572 -20.73 -15.15 -5.01
C ARG A 572 -21.28 -16.50 -5.47
N LYS A 573 -21.00 -17.57 -4.72
CA LYS A 573 -21.54 -18.91 -5.01
C LYS A 573 -23.06 -18.95 -4.96
N ASP A 574 -23.67 -18.15 -4.10
CA ASP A 574 -25.12 -18.04 -3.96
C ASP A 574 -25.75 -17.03 -4.94
N GLY A 575 -24.97 -16.48 -5.88
CA GLY A 575 -25.46 -15.52 -6.87
C GLY A 575 -25.65 -14.09 -6.33
N ILE A 576 -25.16 -13.79 -5.13
CA ILE A 576 -25.21 -12.44 -4.57
C ILE A 576 -24.22 -11.54 -5.29
N THR A 577 -24.70 -10.40 -5.75
CA THR A 577 -23.90 -9.39 -6.47
C THR A 577 -23.97 -8.01 -5.83
N LYS A 578 -24.92 -7.78 -4.91
CA LYS A 578 -25.13 -6.51 -4.21
C LYS A 578 -25.01 -6.67 -2.71
N ALA A 579 -24.52 -5.63 -2.06
CA ALA A 579 -24.54 -5.49 -0.60
C ALA A 579 -25.20 -4.17 -0.22
N LEU A 580 -26.23 -4.22 0.64
CA LEU A 580 -26.81 -3.04 1.26
C LEU A 580 -26.36 -2.97 2.71
N LEU A 581 -25.52 -2.00 3.06
CA LEU A 581 -25.08 -1.79 4.43
C LEU A 581 -26.05 -0.89 5.17
N ILE A 582 -26.59 -1.40 6.27
CA ILE A 582 -27.46 -0.71 7.22
C ILE A 582 -26.59 -0.27 8.39
N GLY A 583 -26.29 1.03 8.47
CA GLY A 583 -25.36 1.56 9.47
C GLY A 583 -25.58 3.05 9.73
N MET A 584 -24.91 3.57 10.75
CA MET A 584 -24.92 5.00 11.11
C MET A 584 -23.52 5.44 11.58
N GLY A 585 -23.13 6.68 11.21
CA GLY A 585 -21.86 7.26 11.63
C GLY A 585 -20.66 6.41 11.17
N GLY A 586 -19.79 6.02 12.11
CA GLY A 586 -18.53 5.32 11.77
C GLY A 586 -18.75 3.94 11.16
N SER A 587 -19.94 3.37 11.36
CA SER A 587 -20.36 2.11 10.78
C SER A 587 -20.88 2.23 9.33
N SER A 588 -21.07 3.44 8.80
CA SER A 588 -21.58 3.69 7.43
C SER A 588 -20.69 4.61 6.58
N LEU A 589 -20.12 5.68 7.17
CA LEU A 589 -19.37 6.71 6.43
C LEU A 589 -18.13 6.16 5.75
N ALA A 590 -17.27 5.43 6.49
CA ALA A 590 -16.06 4.86 5.90
C ALA A 590 -16.37 3.80 4.83
N PRO A 591 -17.31 2.86 5.02
CA PRO A 591 -17.77 1.99 3.94
C PRO A 591 -18.28 2.74 2.71
N GLU A 592 -18.96 3.88 2.87
CA GLU A 592 -19.38 4.73 1.74
C GLU A 592 -18.18 5.31 0.99
N VAL A 593 -17.17 5.82 1.70
CA VAL A 593 -15.92 6.30 1.10
C VAL A 593 -15.32 5.22 0.23
N LEU A 594 -15.19 4.00 0.77
CA LEU A 594 -14.63 2.86 0.07
C LEU A 594 -15.46 2.47 -1.17
N ALA A 595 -16.79 2.38 -1.05
CA ALA A 595 -17.68 2.05 -2.15
C ALA A 595 -17.57 3.05 -3.31
N LEU A 596 -17.44 4.35 -3.01
CA LEU A 596 -17.36 5.41 -4.01
C LEU A 596 -15.97 5.53 -4.62
N THR A 597 -14.90 5.41 -3.82
CA THR A 597 -13.51 5.47 -4.31
C THR A 597 -13.16 4.25 -5.17
N PHE A 598 -13.70 3.08 -4.84
CA PHE A 598 -13.41 1.80 -5.52
C PHE A 598 -14.63 1.25 -6.28
N ALA A 599 -15.46 2.12 -6.86
CA ALA A 599 -16.69 1.73 -7.57
C ALA A 599 -16.48 0.74 -8.75
N GLY A 600 -15.24 0.60 -9.24
CA GLY A 600 -14.87 -0.36 -10.29
C GLY A 600 -14.13 -1.61 -9.81
N ALA A 601 -14.07 -1.87 -8.51
CA ALA A 601 -13.41 -3.05 -7.97
C ALA A 601 -14.20 -4.35 -8.26
N ASP A 602 -13.47 -5.47 -8.36
CA ASP A 602 -14.03 -6.78 -8.68
C ASP A 602 -14.59 -7.48 -7.43
N GLY A 603 -15.78 -7.04 -6.99
CA GLY A 603 -16.51 -7.56 -5.83
C GLY A 603 -18.01 -7.30 -5.90
N LEU A 604 -18.65 -7.25 -4.73
CA LEU A 604 -20.07 -6.88 -4.62
C LEU A 604 -20.24 -5.38 -4.82
N ARG A 605 -21.36 -4.98 -5.44
CA ARG A 605 -21.77 -3.58 -5.45
C ARG A 605 -22.29 -3.19 -4.08
N LEU A 606 -21.49 -2.45 -3.32
CA LEU A 606 -21.86 -1.94 -2.00
C LEU A 606 -22.61 -0.61 -2.12
N THR A 607 -23.76 -0.51 -1.45
CA THR A 607 -24.45 0.75 -1.19
C THR A 607 -24.77 0.89 0.30
N ILE A 608 -25.02 2.11 0.75
CA ILE A 608 -25.21 2.44 2.16
C ILE A 608 -26.62 3.00 2.35
N ILE A 609 -27.31 2.56 3.40
CA ILE A 609 -28.49 3.22 3.93
C ILE A 609 -28.22 3.66 5.38
N ASP A 610 -28.03 4.98 5.52
CA ASP A 610 -27.81 5.69 6.78
C ASP A 610 -28.83 6.83 6.97
N SER A 611 -30.02 6.63 6.42
CA SER A 611 -31.15 7.55 6.57
C SER A 611 -32.43 6.81 6.91
N THR A 612 -33.28 7.49 7.69
CA THR A 612 -34.65 7.08 8.02
C THR A 612 -35.68 7.80 7.16
N ASP A 613 -35.25 8.64 6.20
CA ASP A 613 -36.14 9.25 5.21
C ASP A 613 -36.86 8.13 4.44
N PRO A 614 -38.21 8.11 4.43
CA PRO A 614 -38.96 7.03 3.82
C PRO A 614 -38.74 6.90 2.31
N GLY A 615 -38.43 8.00 1.62
CA GLY A 615 -38.09 7.99 0.19
C GLY A 615 -36.83 7.16 -0.06
N GLN A 616 -35.77 7.42 0.70
CA GLN A 616 -34.52 6.67 0.63
C GLN A 616 -34.67 5.21 1.06
N VAL A 617 -35.48 4.92 2.08
CA VAL A 617 -35.78 3.53 2.48
C VAL A 617 -36.43 2.76 1.33
N LEU A 618 -37.44 3.35 0.70
CA LEU A 618 -38.16 2.73 -0.42
C LEU A 618 -37.28 2.60 -1.67
N ASP A 619 -36.44 3.59 -1.96
CA ASP A 619 -35.52 3.53 -3.09
C ASP A 619 -34.40 2.50 -2.86
N ALA A 620 -33.92 2.35 -1.62
CA ALA A 620 -33.00 1.28 -1.25
C ALA A 620 -33.65 -0.10 -1.37
N ASP A 621 -34.89 -0.27 -0.91
CA ASP A 621 -35.67 -1.51 -1.11
C ASP A 621 -35.80 -1.87 -2.60
N GLN A 622 -36.19 -0.90 -3.42
CA GLN A 622 -36.33 -1.10 -4.86
C GLN A 622 -35.00 -1.45 -5.57
N ALA A 623 -33.89 -0.84 -5.15
CA ALA A 623 -32.58 -1.04 -5.76
C ALA A 623 -31.90 -2.37 -5.38
N HIS A 624 -32.40 -3.05 -4.34
CA HIS A 624 -31.77 -4.22 -3.73
C HIS A 624 -32.74 -5.41 -3.63
N PRO A 625 -33.10 -6.04 -4.77
CA PRO A 625 -33.96 -7.20 -4.74
C PRO A 625 -33.27 -8.37 -4.00
N LEU A 626 -34.06 -9.13 -3.26
CA LEU A 626 -33.59 -10.12 -2.30
C LEU A 626 -32.72 -11.21 -2.93
N SER A 627 -33.03 -11.62 -4.16
CA SER A 627 -32.33 -12.71 -4.86
C SER A 627 -30.86 -12.43 -5.17
N GLU A 628 -30.43 -11.17 -5.16
CA GLU A 628 -29.06 -10.76 -5.51
C GLU A 628 -28.36 -9.95 -4.40
N THR A 629 -29.02 -9.79 -3.24
CA THR A 629 -28.57 -8.87 -2.18
C THR A 629 -28.24 -9.60 -0.88
N VAL A 630 -27.15 -9.17 -0.25
CA VAL A 630 -26.90 -9.37 1.19
C VAL A 630 -27.04 -8.05 1.94
N TYR A 631 -27.68 -8.07 3.11
CA TYR A 631 -27.80 -6.93 4.01
C TYR A 631 -26.73 -7.03 5.10
N ILE A 632 -25.98 -5.94 5.30
CA ILE A 632 -24.96 -5.87 6.33
C ILE A 632 -25.46 -4.96 7.45
N VAL A 633 -25.90 -5.54 8.56
CA VAL A 633 -26.34 -4.79 9.75
C VAL A 633 -25.13 -4.44 10.59
N SER A 634 -24.74 -3.17 10.56
CA SER A 634 -23.46 -2.68 11.09
C SER A 634 -23.69 -1.76 12.28
N SER A 635 -23.61 -2.29 13.50
CA SER A 635 -23.82 -1.51 14.73
C SER A 635 -22.95 -1.98 15.89
N LYS A 636 -22.08 -1.09 16.36
CA LYS A 636 -21.21 -1.35 17.52
C LYS A 636 -22.02 -1.63 18.80
N SER A 637 -23.01 -0.80 19.11
CA SER A 637 -23.83 -0.96 20.33
C SER A 637 -24.93 -2.01 20.19
N GLY A 638 -25.35 -2.31 18.95
CA GLY A 638 -26.50 -3.14 18.65
C GLY A 638 -27.86 -2.52 19.02
N GLY A 639 -27.90 -1.28 19.51
CA GLY A 639 -29.13 -0.62 20.01
C GLY A 639 -29.48 0.70 19.32
N THR A 640 -28.79 1.08 18.26
CA THR A 640 -29.06 2.31 17.49
C THR A 640 -30.46 2.22 16.85
N ALA A 641 -31.36 3.14 17.21
CA ALA A 641 -32.78 3.08 16.85
C ALA A 641 -33.01 3.06 15.33
N GLU A 642 -32.23 3.83 14.58
CA GLU A 642 -32.32 3.91 13.13
C GLU A 642 -31.94 2.59 12.46
N ILE A 643 -30.84 1.99 12.90
CA ILE A 643 -30.37 0.69 12.40
C ILE A 643 -31.39 -0.40 12.70
N ARG A 644 -31.99 -0.36 13.90
CA ARG A 644 -33.04 -1.30 14.30
C ARG A 644 -34.28 -1.18 13.41
N ALA A 645 -34.79 0.03 13.21
CA ALA A 645 -35.95 0.27 12.35
C ALA A 645 -35.72 -0.21 10.90
N LEU A 646 -34.54 0.06 10.34
CA LEU A 646 -34.15 -0.41 9.01
C LEU A 646 -34.01 -1.95 8.97
N MET A 647 -33.33 -2.54 9.96
CA MET A 647 -33.17 -4.00 10.06
C MET A 647 -34.54 -4.68 10.14
N ASP A 648 -35.44 -4.20 11.00
CA ASP A 648 -36.79 -4.76 11.17
C ASP A 648 -37.59 -4.67 9.86
N TYR A 649 -37.48 -3.55 9.12
CA TYR A 649 -38.09 -3.38 7.80
C TYR A 649 -37.57 -4.40 6.77
N PHE A 650 -36.26 -4.43 6.53
CA PHE A 650 -35.67 -5.32 5.52
C PHE A 650 -35.79 -6.79 5.90
N TYR A 651 -35.67 -7.14 7.18
CA TYR A 651 -35.85 -8.51 7.64
C TYR A 651 -37.31 -8.96 7.50
N ALA A 652 -38.30 -8.11 7.80
CA ALA A 652 -39.71 -8.45 7.58
C ALA A 652 -40.02 -8.73 6.10
N LYS A 653 -39.44 -7.95 5.17
CA LYS A 653 -39.54 -8.21 3.72
C LYS A 653 -38.89 -9.53 3.34
N ALA A 654 -37.65 -9.76 3.76
CA ALA A 654 -36.95 -11.01 3.51
C ALA A 654 -37.70 -12.22 4.08
N LYS A 655 -38.28 -12.08 5.28
CA LYS A 655 -39.08 -13.13 5.94
C LYS A 655 -40.36 -13.44 5.18
N ALA A 656 -41.03 -12.43 4.62
CA ALA A 656 -42.24 -12.61 3.84
C ALA A 656 -41.98 -13.36 2.52
N GLU A 657 -40.83 -13.16 1.88
CA GLU A 657 -40.48 -13.78 0.60
C GLU A 657 -39.75 -15.13 0.75
N LEU A 658 -38.81 -15.23 1.69
CA LEU A 658 -37.89 -16.37 1.82
C LEU A 658 -38.18 -17.28 3.02
N GLY A 659 -39.13 -16.92 3.89
CA GLY A 659 -39.47 -17.71 5.07
C GLY A 659 -38.29 -17.89 6.03
N ASP A 660 -38.00 -19.11 6.44
CA ASP A 660 -36.92 -19.41 7.42
C ASP A 660 -35.51 -19.17 6.88
N ASP A 661 -35.37 -18.98 5.57
CA ASP A 661 -34.09 -18.70 4.92
C ASP A 661 -33.71 -17.22 4.89
N ALA A 662 -34.58 -16.32 5.39
CA ALA A 662 -34.31 -14.88 5.41
C ALA A 662 -32.95 -14.53 6.03
N GLY A 663 -32.57 -15.17 7.14
CA GLY A 663 -31.29 -14.94 7.82
C GLY A 663 -30.06 -15.19 6.93
N LYS A 664 -30.14 -16.05 5.91
CA LYS A 664 -29.04 -16.31 4.97
C LYS A 664 -28.66 -15.08 4.13
N HIS A 665 -29.50 -14.06 4.10
CA HIS A 665 -29.25 -12.79 3.41
C HIS A 665 -28.74 -11.68 4.34
N PHE A 666 -28.42 -11.98 5.60
CA PHE A 666 -27.99 -10.98 6.57
C PHE A 666 -26.63 -11.32 7.17
N ILE A 667 -25.81 -10.28 7.34
CA ILE A 667 -24.53 -10.30 8.07
C ILE A 667 -24.63 -9.27 9.19
N ALA A 668 -24.21 -9.62 10.40
CA ALA A 668 -24.07 -8.68 11.49
C ALA A 668 -22.60 -8.31 11.71
N ILE A 669 -22.29 -7.03 11.87
CA ILE A 669 -21.01 -6.53 12.39
C ILE A 669 -21.28 -5.80 13.70
N THR A 670 -20.72 -6.31 14.81
CA THR A 670 -21.02 -5.78 16.15
C THR A 670 -19.92 -6.09 17.17
N ASP A 671 -20.03 -5.49 18.36
CA ASP A 671 -19.19 -5.85 19.51
C ASP A 671 -19.68 -7.13 20.21
N PRO A 672 -18.83 -7.81 20.98
CA PRO A 672 -19.25 -8.97 21.75
C PRO A 672 -20.29 -8.61 22.83
N GLY A 673 -21.30 -9.45 23.00
CA GLY A 673 -22.34 -9.39 24.02
C GLY A 673 -23.51 -8.46 23.72
N THR A 674 -23.59 -7.87 22.52
CA THR A 674 -24.59 -6.85 22.19
C THR A 674 -25.99 -7.46 21.96
N LEU A 675 -27.00 -6.59 21.83
CA LEU A 675 -28.34 -7.02 21.39
C LEU A 675 -28.30 -7.53 19.96
N LEU A 676 -27.55 -6.87 19.07
CA LEU A 676 -27.45 -7.27 17.66
C LEU A 676 -26.80 -8.66 17.52
N GLU A 677 -25.77 -8.99 18.31
CA GLU A 677 -25.19 -10.34 18.29
C GLU A 677 -26.24 -11.41 18.62
N ARG A 678 -27.02 -11.18 19.70
CA ARG A 678 -28.07 -12.10 20.14
C ARG A 678 -29.19 -12.21 19.10
N THR A 679 -29.68 -11.08 18.60
CA THR A 679 -30.74 -11.05 17.58
C THR A 679 -30.27 -11.70 16.28
N ALA A 680 -29.04 -11.46 15.83
CA ALA A 680 -28.49 -12.10 14.64
C ALA A 680 -28.39 -13.63 14.81
N ALA A 681 -28.02 -14.11 16.00
CA ALA A 681 -28.00 -15.54 16.31
C ALA A 681 -29.42 -16.15 16.32
N GLU A 682 -30.38 -15.48 16.96
CA GLU A 682 -31.79 -15.89 17.01
C GLU A 682 -32.42 -15.96 15.61
N LEU A 683 -32.14 -14.95 14.77
CA LEU A 683 -32.63 -14.84 13.40
C LEU A 683 -31.81 -15.64 12.37
N ARG A 684 -30.78 -16.38 12.83
CA ARG A 684 -29.87 -17.22 12.02
C ARG A 684 -29.24 -16.46 10.85
N PHE A 685 -28.66 -15.30 11.15
CA PHE A 685 -27.90 -14.53 10.18
C PHE A 685 -26.74 -15.37 9.63
N ARG A 686 -26.41 -15.16 8.35
CA ARG A 686 -25.35 -15.91 7.63
C ARG A 686 -24.02 -15.84 8.37
N ASN A 687 -23.62 -14.64 8.80
CA ASN A 687 -22.39 -14.39 9.51
C ASN A 687 -22.62 -13.39 10.65
N ILE A 688 -21.89 -13.58 11.74
CA ILE A 688 -21.78 -12.63 12.85
C ILE A 688 -20.29 -12.33 13.00
N VAL A 689 -19.89 -11.12 12.65
CA VAL A 689 -18.50 -10.67 12.66
C VAL A 689 -18.28 -9.76 13.87
N ILE A 690 -17.42 -10.22 14.77
CA ILE A 690 -17.18 -9.57 16.06
C ILE A 690 -15.98 -8.63 15.97
N SER A 691 -16.16 -7.40 16.46
CA SER A 691 -15.11 -6.37 16.52
C SER A 691 -14.46 -6.29 17.91
N ASP A 692 -13.33 -5.58 17.99
CA ASP A 692 -12.67 -5.24 19.25
C ASP A 692 -13.45 -4.10 19.96
N PRO A 693 -14.02 -4.34 21.16
CA PRO A 693 -14.78 -3.33 21.88
C PRO A 693 -13.92 -2.14 22.31
N SER A 694 -12.59 -2.27 22.30
CA SER A 694 -11.65 -1.21 22.65
C SER A 694 -11.43 -0.14 21.55
N ILE A 695 -12.10 -0.27 20.40
CA ILE A 695 -11.99 0.64 19.25
C ILE A 695 -13.21 1.56 19.15
N GLY A 696 -13.08 2.87 19.36
CA GLY A 696 -14.20 3.82 19.22
C GLY A 696 -14.89 3.78 17.85
N GLY A 697 -16.19 4.06 17.77
CA GLY A 697 -16.97 3.93 16.53
C GLY A 697 -16.44 4.79 15.36
N ARG A 698 -16.11 6.06 15.60
CA ARG A 698 -15.48 6.92 14.56
C ARG A 698 -14.01 6.56 14.24
N PHE A 699 -13.39 5.67 15.03
CA PHE A 699 -12.04 5.15 14.88
C PHE A 699 -12.03 3.67 14.39
N SER A 700 -13.16 3.20 13.85
CA SER A 700 -13.34 1.77 13.54
C SER A 700 -13.17 1.43 12.07
N VAL A 701 -12.76 2.37 11.22
CA VAL A 701 -12.63 2.14 9.77
C VAL A 701 -11.66 1.02 9.43
N LEU A 702 -10.57 0.89 10.19
CA LEU A 702 -9.57 -0.17 10.00
C LEU A 702 -9.88 -1.47 10.77
N SER A 703 -11.05 -1.54 11.42
CA SER A 703 -11.58 -2.74 12.07
C SER A 703 -12.54 -3.49 11.13
N PRO A 704 -13.21 -4.60 11.55
CA PRO A 704 -14.19 -5.29 10.70
C PRO A 704 -15.26 -4.35 10.09
N PHE A 705 -15.60 -3.25 10.76
CA PHE A 705 -16.57 -2.25 10.28
C PHE A 705 -16.22 -1.61 8.94
N GLY A 706 -14.94 -1.47 8.59
CA GLY A 706 -14.52 -1.00 7.25
C GLY A 706 -13.78 -2.05 6.43
N ILE A 707 -13.02 -2.96 7.08
CA ILE A 707 -12.24 -3.98 6.37
C ILE A 707 -13.14 -5.06 5.75
N LEU A 708 -14.20 -5.53 6.43
CA LEU A 708 -15.10 -6.50 5.81
C LEU A 708 -15.78 -5.89 4.56
N PRO A 709 -16.41 -4.70 4.62
CA PRO A 709 -16.91 -4.04 3.41
C PRO A 709 -15.86 -3.86 2.31
N ALA A 710 -14.61 -3.49 2.65
CA ALA A 710 -13.50 -3.37 1.70
C ALA A 710 -13.21 -4.69 0.97
N VAL A 711 -13.17 -5.80 1.71
CA VAL A 711 -12.95 -7.13 1.12
C VAL A 711 -14.14 -7.55 0.26
N LEU A 712 -15.37 -7.29 0.71
CA LEU A 712 -16.58 -7.64 -0.04
C LEU A 712 -16.68 -6.91 -1.39
N ILE A 713 -16.15 -5.69 -1.51
CA ILE A 713 -16.05 -4.97 -2.79
C ILE A 713 -14.82 -5.38 -3.63
N GLY A 714 -14.00 -6.32 -3.15
CA GLY A 714 -12.90 -6.92 -3.92
C GLY A 714 -11.49 -6.38 -3.62
N LEU A 715 -11.30 -5.66 -2.52
CA LEU A 715 -9.96 -5.16 -2.13
C LEU A 715 -9.15 -6.23 -1.40
N ASP A 716 -7.83 -6.23 -1.61
CA ASP A 716 -6.94 -7.20 -0.98
C ASP A 716 -6.54 -6.76 0.45
N PRO A 717 -6.91 -7.52 1.49
CA PRO A 717 -6.57 -7.17 2.87
C PRO A 717 -5.05 -7.14 3.14
N ALA A 718 -4.24 -7.88 2.37
CA ALA A 718 -2.78 -7.83 2.52
C ALA A 718 -2.20 -6.48 2.07
N GLU A 719 -2.70 -5.93 0.95
CA GLU A 719 -2.30 -4.61 0.49
C GLU A 719 -2.80 -3.50 1.43
N ILE A 720 -4.01 -3.64 1.98
CA ILE A 720 -4.52 -2.73 3.01
C ILE A 720 -3.61 -2.74 4.24
N GLU A 721 -3.29 -3.93 4.79
CA GLU A 721 -2.39 -4.08 5.93
C GLU A 721 -1.06 -3.38 5.66
N ARG A 722 -0.45 -3.63 4.49
CA ARG A 722 0.85 -3.06 4.13
C ARG A 722 0.82 -1.53 4.19
N LYS A 723 -0.21 -0.92 3.60
CA LYS A 723 -0.40 0.54 3.59
C LYS A 723 -0.53 1.10 5.00
N VAL A 724 -1.40 0.51 5.82
CA VAL A 724 -1.66 0.97 7.18
C VAL A 724 -0.42 0.76 8.07
N SER A 725 0.26 -0.38 7.97
CA SER A 725 1.46 -0.70 8.73
C SER A 725 2.63 0.24 8.41
N GLU A 726 2.74 0.73 7.17
CA GLU A 726 3.76 1.72 6.81
C GLU A 726 3.55 3.05 7.53
N ILE A 727 2.33 3.60 7.51
CA ILE A 727 2.06 4.86 8.21
C ILE A 727 2.08 4.67 9.75
N ALA A 728 1.62 3.53 10.27
CA ALA A 728 1.67 3.23 11.69
C ALA A 728 3.11 3.24 12.24
N LYS A 729 4.07 2.70 11.48
CA LYS A 729 5.51 2.73 11.84
C LYS A 729 6.09 4.15 11.86
N ILE A 730 5.71 4.99 10.91
CA ILE A 730 6.15 6.40 10.82
C ILE A 730 5.51 7.23 11.95
N SER A 731 4.32 6.85 12.38
CA SER A 731 3.56 7.49 13.44
C SER A 731 3.93 7.06 14.86
N ALA A 732 4.67 5.96 14.99
CA ALA A 732 5.01 5.36 16.28
C ALA A 732 6.07 6.18 17.06
N PRO A 733 6.16 6.04 18.39
CA PRO A 733 7.18 6.73 19.21
C PRO A 733 8.62 6.40 18.85
N SER A 734 8.86 5.27 18.17
CA SER A 734 10.19 4.89 17.69
C SER A 734 10.68 5.72 16.50
N ALA A 735 9.79 6.42 15.82
CA ALA A 735 10.14 7.33 14.72
C ALA A 735 10.41 8.75 15.25
N PRO A 736 11.40 9.48 14.71
CA PRO A 736 11.60 10.88 15.05
C PRO A 736 10.35 11.72 14.78
N LEU A 737 10.04 12.67 15.66
CA LEU A 737 8.86 13.53 15.50
C LEU A 737 8.92 14.35 14.20
N GLY A 738 10.12 14.75 13.76
CA GLY A 738 10.36 15.43 12.47
C GLY A 738 10.02 14.60 11.23
N ALA A 739 9.78 13.28 11.37
CA ALA A 739 9.30 12.40 10.32
C ALA A 739 7.84 11.96 10.52
N ASN A 740 7.21 12.31 11.65
CA ASN A 740 5.89 11.81 12.02
C ASN A 740 4.77 12.59 11.32
N GLU A 741 4.36 12.08 10.16
CA GLU A 741 3.35 12.71 9.29
C GLU A 741 1.98 12.90 9.98
N SER A 742 1.60 12.01 10.90
CA SER A 742 0.31 12.08 11.59
C SER A 742 0.31 13.14 12.70
N ALA A 743 1.40 13.19 13.48
CA ALA A 743 1.62 14.24 14.46
C ALA A 743 1.61 15.61 13.77
N ALA A 744 2.25 15.72 12.60
CA ALA A 744 2.30 16.94 11.82
C ALA A 744 0.91 17.48 11.48
N LEU A 745 0.08 16.63 10.88
CA LEU A 745 -1.31 16.98 10.56
C LEU A 745 -2.08 17.37 11.83
N GLY A 746 -1.89 16.65 12.93
CA GLY A 746 -2.53 16.97 14.20
C GLY A 746 -2.11 18.34 14.77
N VAL A 747 -0.82 18.68 14.68
CA VAL A 747 -0.31 20.00 15.07
C VAL A 747 -0.90 21.08 14.17
N PHE A 748 -0.97 20.86 12.86
CA PHE A 748 -1.62 21.80 11.94
C PHE A 748 -3.07 22.09 12.35
N LEU A 749 -3.88 21.04 12.49
CA LEU A 749 -5.30 21.14 12.84
C LEU A 749 -5.53 21.82 14.19
N GLY A 750 -4.81 21.37 15.23
CA GLY A 750 -4.95 21.92 16.58
C GLY A 750 -4.47 23.37 16.67
N THR A 751 -3.35 23.69 16.03
CA THR A 751 -2.78 25.05 16.04
C THR A 751 -3.64 26.03 15.24
N ALA A 752 -4.17 25.61 14.09
CA ALA A 752 -5.08 26.43 13.30
C ALA A 752 -6.30 26.83 14.15
N ALA A 753 -6.97 25.87 14.78
CA ALA A 753 -8.12 26.13 15.63
C ALA A 753 -7.79 27.00 16.86
N GLN A 754 -6.66 26.76 17.55
CA GLN A 754 -6.18 27.64 18.62
C GLN A 754 -5.89 29.07 18.16
N SER A 755 -5.48 29.24 16.90
CA SER A 755 -5.17 30.54 16.28
C SER A 755 -6.39 31.23 15.67
N GLY A 756 -7.61 30.79 16.00
CA GLY A 756 -8.85 31.34 15.48
C GLY A 756 -9.19 30.90 14.05
N ARG A 757 -8.51 29.88 13.51
CA ARG A 757 -8.76 29.25 12.21
C ARG A 757 -9.40 27.87 12.40
N ASP A 758 -10.56 27.85 13.04
CA ASP A 758 -11.28 26.64 13.42
C ASP A 758 -12.10 26.02 12.28
N LYS A 759 -12.24 26.69 11.12
CA LYS A 759 -12.94 26.17 9.93
C LYS A 759 -11.92 25.53 8.98
N ILE A 760 -11.79 24.22 9.07
CA ILE A 760 -10.84 23.44 8.26
C ILE A 760 -11.55 22.95 7.00
N THR A 761 -11.12 23.49 5.87
CA THR A 761 -11.62 23.12 4.54
C THR A 761 -10.87 21.91 4.04
N ILE A 762 -11.60 20.87 3.70
CA ILE A 762 -11.03 19.67 3.09
C ILE A 762 -11.20 19.81 1.58
N LEU A 763 -10.09 19.86 0.87
CA LEU A 763 -10.05 19.85 -0.58
C LEU A 763 -9.60 18.45 -1.02
N THR A 764 -10.32 17.86 -1.97
CA THR A 764 -9.97 16.57 -2.57
C THR A 764 -10.11 16.65 -4.08
N ASP A 765 -9.35 15.83 -4.78
CA ASP A 765 -9.66 15.53 -6.19
C ASP A 765 -10.94 14.72 -6.30
N ARG A 766 -11.57 14.71 -7.48
CA ARG A 766 -12.88 14.09 -7.71
C ARG A 766 -12.93 12.61 -7.31
N ALA A 767 -11.84 11.86 -7.53
CA ALA A 767 -11.74 10.44 -7.19
C ALA A 767 -11.86 10.17 -5.67
N LEU A 768 -11.62 11.18 -4.83
CA LEU A 768 -11.63 11.09 -3.38
C LEU A 768 -12.70 12.02 -2.77
N ALA A 769 -13.68 12.49 -3.56
CA ALA A 769 -14.68 13.47 -3.13
C ALA A 769 -15.49 13.04 -1.88
N SER A 770 -15.64 11.73 -1.65
CA SER A 770 -16.35 11.19 -0.49
C SER A 770 -15.51 11.20 0.80
N PHE A 771 -14.18 11.34 0.70
CA PHE A 771 -13.29 11.20 1.87
C PHE A 771 -13.59 12.23 2.96
N GLY A 772 -13.93 13.46 2.56
CA GLY A 772 -14.29 14.52 3.50
C GLY A 772 -15.50 14.17 4.37
N SER A 773 -16.45 13.40 3.86
CA SER A 773 -17.65 13.02 4.61
C SER A 773 -17.36 12.11 5.81
N TRP A 774 -16.32 11.27 5.75
CA TRP A 774 -15.85 10.52 6.91
C TRP A 774 -15.07 11.42 7.89
N LEU A 775 -14.23 12.31 7.35
CA LEU A 775 -13.47 13.28 8.14
C LEU A 775 -14.37 14.21 8.95
N GLU A 776 -15.55 14.57 8.43
CA GLU A 776 -16.53 15.36 9.16
C GLU A 776 -16.86 14.74 10.52
N GLN A 777 -17.16 13.44 10.56
CA GLN A 777 -17.42 12.74 11.82
C GLN A 777 -16.18 12.71 12.69
N LEU A 778 -15.05 12.25 12.14
CA LEU A 778 -13.83 12.04 12.92
C LEU A 778 -13.40 13.35 13.62
N ILE A 779 -13.42 14.47 12.89
CA ILE A 779 -12.98 15.78 13.37
C ILE A 779 -14.02 16.38 14.31
N ALA A 780 -15.29 16.46 13.89
CA ALA A 780 -16.33 17.16 14.63
C ALA A 780 -16.69 16.45 15.94
N GLU A 781 -16.84 15.13 15.94
CA GLU A 781 -17.17 14.40 17.17
C GLU A 781 -16.01 14.35 18.16
N SER A 782 -14.77 14.27 17.66
CA SER A 782 -13.60 14.20 18.56
C SER A 782 -13.35 15.56 19.21
N SER A 783 -13.38 16.65 18.43
CA SER A 783 -12.96 17.97 18.91
C SER A 783 -14.09 18.85 19.46
N GLY A 784 -15.33 18.66 19.00
CA GLY A 784 -16.47 19.57 19.23
C GLY A 784 -17.10 19.48 20.62
N LYS A 785 -16.37 19.89 21.66
CA LYS A 785 -16.78 19.79 23.07
C LYS A 785 -16.29 20.98 23.89
N ASN A 786 -16.96 21.23 25.02
CA ASN A 786 -16.57 22.23 26.01
C ASN A 786 -16.38 23.64 25.40
N GLY A 787 -17.20 24.01 24.41
CA GLY A 787 -17.12 25.30 23.73
C GLY A 787 -15.92 25.43 22.77
N ARG A 788 -15.21 24.33 22.50
CA ARG A 788 -14.08 24.24 21.56
C ARG A 788 -14.43 23.25 20.45
N GLY A 789 -13.71 23.31 19.34
CA GLY A 789 -13.86 22.35 18.28
C GLY A 789 -13.31 22.84 16.97
N ILE A 790 -13.14 21.90 16.05
CA ILE A 790 -12.79 22.15 14.67
C ILE A 790 -14.05 21.93 13.86
N VAL A 791 -14.40 22.89 13.00
CA VAL A 791 -15.50 22.81 12.05
C VAL A 791 -14.94 22.24 10.74
N PRO A 792 -15.14 20.95 10.43
CA PRO A 792 -14.76 20.40 9.14
C PRO A 792 -15.72 20.92 8.07
N ILE A 793 -15.16 21.37 6.94
CA ILE A 793 -15.92 21.88 5.80
C ILE A 793 -15.64 20.96 4.62
N ASP A 794 -16.61 20.11 4.30
CA ASP A 794 -16.59 19.19 3.16
C ASP A 794 -17.45 19.73 2.00
N ILE A 795 -17.06 19.40 0.76
CA ILE A 795 -17.79 19.68 -0.49
C ILE A 795 -18.38 21.10 -0.62
N GLU A 796 -17.68 22.11 -0.11
CA GLU A 796 -18.10 23.52 -0.19
C GLU A 796 -17.89 24.08 -1.62
N PRO A 797 -18.87 24.82 -2.17
CA PRO A 797 -18.67 25.53 -3.44
C PRO A 797 -17.47 26.48 -3.38
N GLU A 798 -16.66 26.49 -4.44
CA GLU A 798 -15.45 27.33 -4.47
C GLU A 798 -15.79 28.81 -4.70
N LEU A 799 -15.27 29.67 -3.82
CA LEU A 799 -15.19 31.11 -4.05
C LEU A 799 -13.82 31.52 -4.62
N PRO A 800 -13.70 32.72 -5.22
CA PRO A 800 -12.39 33.35 -5.41
C PRO A 800 -11.60 33.39 -4.10
N ALA A 801 -10.29 33.12 -4.17
CA ALA A 801 -9.44 32.90 -2.99
C ALA A 801 -9.47 34.05 -1.97
N GLU A 802 -9.65 35.29 -2.44
CA GLU A 802 -9.67 36.51 -1.63
C GLU A 802 -10.97 36.70 -0.83
N LYS A 803 -12.01 35.89 -1.12
CA LYS A 803 -13.31 35.96 -0.44
C LYS A 803 -13.38 35.11 0.82
N TYR A 804 -12.46 34.16 1.01
CA TYR A 804 -12.44 33.34 2.22
C TYR A 804 -12.04 34.15 3.45
N GLY A 805 -12.75 33.93 4.56
CA GLY A 805 -12.47 34.56 5.84
C GLY A 805 -11.09 34.18 6.42
N LYS A 806 -10.64 34.95 7.41
CA LYS A 806 -9.38 34.69 8.13
C LYS A 806 -9.50 33.57 9.18
N ASP A 807 -10.69 33.03 9.38
CA ASP A 807 -11.03 31.88 10.21
C ASP A 807 -10.84 30.53 9.50
N ARG A 808 -10.36 30.56 8.25
CA ARG A 808 -10.16 29.38 7.42
C ARG A 808 -8.73 28.84 7.52
N ALA A 809 -8.60 27.53 7.44
CA ALA A 809 -7.39 26.87 6.96
C ALA A 809 -7.79 25.72 6.03
N PHE A 810 -6.86 25.25 5.21
CA PHE A 810 -7.16 24.30 4.13
C PHE A 810 -6.23 23.09 4.24
N VAL A 811 -6.80 21.89 4.05
CA VAL A 811 -6.04 20.66 3.82
C VAL A 811 -6.42 20.12 2.46
N TYR A 812 -5.44 20.03 1.56
CA TYR A 812 -5.62 19.45 0.24
C TYR A 812 -5.08 18.02 0.20
N VAL A 813 -5.97 17.05 0.03
CA VAL A 813 -5.62 15.64 -0.23
C VAL A 813 -5.51 15.45 -1.73
N ASP A 814 -4.27 15.51 -2.21
CA ASP A 814 -3.89 15.55 -3.61
C ASP A 814 -3.60 14.14 -4.16
N PHE A 815 -4.32 13.73 -5.19
CA PHE A 815 -4.13 12.46 -5.88
C PHE A 815 -3.76 12.64 -7.36
N ALA A 816 -4.48 13.53 -8.05
CA ALA A 816 -4.36 13.84 -9.47
C ALA A 816 -3.95 15.29 -9.73
N GLY A 817 -3.93 16.17 -8.73
CA GLY A 817 -3.52 17.56 -8.88
C GLY A 817 -4.61 18.49 -9.40
N GLU A 818 -5.90 18.09 -9.35
CA GLU A 818 -7.00 18.83 -9.97
C GLU A 818 -7.20 20.20 -9.33
N LYS A 819 -6.91 20.33 -8.02
CA LYS A 819 -7.05 21.57 -7.25
C LYS A 819 -5.77 22.39 -7.12
N THR A 820 -4.66 21.99 -7.75
CA THR A 820 -3.35 22.65 -7.60
C THR A 820 -3.40 24.16 -7.84
N ARG A 821 -4.04 24.61 -8.93
CA ARG A 821 -4.15 26.05 -9.26
C ARG A 821 -4.96 26.82 -8.22
N PHE A 822 -6.01 26.21 -7.69
CA PHE A 822 -6.84 26.82 -6.67
C PHE A 822 -6.08 26.94 -5.34
N VAL A 823 -5.32 25.90 -4.97
CA VAL A 823 -4.42 25.92 -3.81
C VAL A 823 -3.35 27.01 -3.93
N GLU A 824 -2.72 27.17 -5.11
CA GLU A 824 -1.76 28.25 -5.35
C GLU A 824 -2.40 29.64 -5.17
N ALA A 825 -3.65 29.82 -5.61
CA ALA A 825 -4.41 31.06 -5.41
C ALA A 825 -4.73 31.31 -3.93
N LEU A 826 -5.11 30.27 -3.16
CA LEU A 826 -5.33 30.37 -1.71
C LEU A 826 -4.05 30.80 -0.98
N ILE A 827 -2.91 30.19 -1.30
CA ILE A 827 -1.61 30.56 -0.74
C ILE A 827 -1.26 32.01 -1.09
N ALA A 828 -1.48 32.42 -2.35
CA ALA A 828 -1.26 33.81 -2.78
C ALA A 828 -2.17 34.81 -2.06
N ALA A 829 -3.40 34.41 -1.72
CA ALA A 829 -4.33 35.19 -0.91
C ALA A 829 -4.00 35.18 0.61
N GLY A 830 -2.95 34.47 1.03
CA GLY A 830 -2.49 34.40 2.41
C GLY A 830 -3.27 33.41 3.30
N GLN A 831 -4.00 32.48 2.70
CA GLN A 831 -4.67 31.40 3.43
C GLN A 831 -3.67 30.28 3.76
N PRO A 832 -3.66 29.75 5.00
CA PRO A 832 -2.84 28.59 5.35
C PRO A 832 -3.35 27.33 4.65
N VAL A 833 -2.46 26.66 3.92
CA VAL A 833 -2.75 25.40 3.24
C VAL A 833 -1.72 24.34 3.60
N LEU A 834 -2.21 23.14 3.95
CA LEU A 834 -1.41 21.92 4.04
C LEU A 834 -1.79 20.99 2.89
N THR A 835 -0.82 20.52 2.11
CA THR A 835 -1.04 19.54 1.04
C THR A 835 -0.51 18.18 1.45
N ILE A 836 -1.34 17.14 1.31
CA ILE A 836 -1.00 15.73 1.51
C ILE A 836 -1.12 15.05 0.16
N ARG A 837 -0.03 14.44 -0.34
CA ARG A 837 -0.01 13.77 -1.64
C ARG A 837 -0.17 12.26 -1.49
N LEU A 838 -1.10 11.67 -2.24
CA LEU A 838 -1.33 10.24 -2.39
C LEU A 838 -0.74 9.74 -3.72
N ASN A 839 -0.22 8.50 -3.73
CA ASN A 839 0.38 7.87 -4.91
C ASN A 839 -0.61 7.00 -5.69
N ASP A 840 -1.46 6.28 -4.97
CA ASP A 840 -2.46 5.38 -5.51
C ASP A 840 -3.72 5.38 -4.61
N PRO A 841 -4.87 4.89 -5.10
CA PRO A 841 -6.11 4.90 -4.32
C PRO A 841 -6.04 4.11 -3.00
N TYR A 842 -5.18 3.09 -2.88
CA TYR A 842 -5.00 2.33 -1.63
C TYR A 842 -4.32 3.19 -0.54
N ASP A 843 -3.66 4.30 -0.88
CA ASP A 843 -3.14 5.23 0.11
C ASP A 843 -4.26 5.85 0.98
N ILE A 844 -5.54 5.79 0.58
CA ILE A 844 -6.66 6.20 1.44
C ILE A 844 -6.69 5.46 2.78
N PHE A 845 -6.24 4.20 2.82
CA PHE A 845 -6.11 3.43 4.06
C PHE A 845 -5.00 3.96 4.97
N ARG A 846 -3.94 4.54 4.39
CA ARG A 846 -2.92 5.27 5.17
C ARG A 846 -3.54 6.50 5.81
N GLU A 847 -4.39 7.20 5.07
CA GLU A 847 -5.05 8.40 5.54
C GLU A 847 -6.03 8.11 6.67
N PHE A 848 -6.79 7.01 6.64
CA PHE A 848 -7.61 6.62 7.79
C PHE A 848 -6.80 6.59 9.10
N TYR A 849 -5.65 5.89 9.11
CA TYR A 849 -4.78 5.85 10.29
C TYR A 849 -4.15 7.22 10.60
N ARG A 850 -3.67 7.95 9.58
CA ARG A 850 -3.02 9.25 9.74
C ARG A 850 -3.96 10.24 10.44
N TRP A 851 -5.19 10.32 9.97
CA TRP A 851 -6.19 11.26 10.45
C TRP A 851 -6.71 10.89 11.85
N GLU A 852 -6.86 9.60 12.17
CA GLU A 852 -7.20 9.11 13.52
C GLU A 852 -6.17 9.58 14.56
N LEU A 853 -4.88 9.43 14.27
CA LEU A 853 -3.83 9.94 15.16
C LEU A 853 -3.75 11.47 15.14
N ALA A 854 -3.88 12.09 13.97
CA ALA A 854 -3.84 13.54 13.85
C ALA A 854 -4.93 14.23 14.68
N VAL A 855 -6.19 13.78 14.62
CA VAL A 855 -7.27 14.37 15.41
C VAL A 855 -7.04 14.17 16.91
N SER A 856 -6.44 13.04 17.30
CA SER A 856 -6.08 12.77 18.70
C SER A 856 -5.04 13.77 19.22
N VAL A 857 -4.03 14.09 18.40
CA VAL A 857 -3.02 15.13 18.71
C VAL A 857 -3.65 16.53 18.70
N ALA A 858 -4.52 16.84 17.73
CA ALA A 858 -5.23 18.12 17.66
C ALA A 858 -6.10 18.35 18.91
N CYS A 859 -6.79 17.31 19.39
CA CYS A 859 -7.59 17.37 20.62
C CYS A 859 -6.72 17.57 21.87
N ALA A 860 -5.51 16.99 21.92
CA ALA A 860 -4.56 17.23 23.00
C ALA A 860 -4.13 18.71 23.04
N ILE A 861 -3.83 19.29 21.88
CA ILE A 861 -3.53 20.72 21.74
C ILE A 861 -4.74 21.57 22.18
N LEU A 862 -5.95 21.20 21.75
CA LEU A 862 -7.19 21.88 22.13
C LEU A 862 -7.62 21.63 23.59
N GLY A 863 -7.01 20.69 24.29
CA GLY A 863 -7.37 20.31 25.66
C GLY A 863 -8.80 19.77 25.79
N VAL A 864 -9.20 18.88 24.87
CA VAL A 864 -10.50 18.20 24.88
C VAL A 864 -10.34 16.68 24.76
N ASN A 865 -11.28 15.93 25.32
CA ASN A 865 -11.31 14.47 25.20
C ASN A 865 -11.70 14.04 23.78
N ALA A 866 -10.77 13.40 23.08
CA ALA A 866 -10.97 12.93 21.71
C ALA A 866 -11.95 11.74 21.60
N PHE A 867 -12.25 11.03 22.69
CA PHE A 867 -12.87 9.70 22.63
C PHE A 867 -14.28 9.60 23.22
N ASP A 868 -14.79 10.63 23.88
CA ASP A 868 -16.17 10.71 24.37
C ASP A 868 -17.10 11.41 23.35
N GLN A 869 -18.39 11.56 23.69
CA GLN A 869 -19.41 12.25 22.88
C GLN A 869 -20.65 12.65 23.73
N PRO A 870 -20.48 13.48 24.76
CA PRO A 870 -21.53 13.71 25.76
C PRO A 870 -22.77 14.43 25.21
N ASN A 871 -22.65 15.23 24.14
CA ASN A 871 -23.73 16.10 23.67
C ASN A 871 -24.67 15.44 22.64
N VAL A 872 -24.28 14.30 22.06
CA VAL A 872 -25.16 13.53 21.15
C VAL A 872 -26.31 12.86 21.91
N GLN A 873 -26.11 12.55 23.20
CA GLN A 873 -27.09 11.81 23.99
C GLN A 873 -28.39 12.61 24.25
N ASP A 874 -28.32 13.95 24.30
CA ASP A 874 -29.51 14.79 24.54
C ASP A 874 -30.52 14.66 23.40
N SER A 875 -30.07 14.78 22.14
CA SER A 875 -30.94 14.60 20.97
C SER A 875 -31.57 13.21 20.94
N LYS A 876 -30.79 12.15 21.25
CA LYS A 876 -31.33 10.79 21.34
C LYS A 876 -32.43 10.69 22.39
N THR A 877 -32.21 11.27 23.56
CA THR A 877 -33.18 11.26 24.67
C THR A 877 -34.46 11.99 24.29
N ARG A 878 -34.35 13.15 23.63
CA ARG A 878 -35.50 13.92 23.14
C ARG A 878 -36.26 13.19 22.04
N THR A 879 -35.58 12.60 21.07
CA THR A 879 -36.20 11.77 20.03
C THR A 879 -36.98 10.61 20.65
N VAL A 880 -36.40 9.89 21.60
CA VAL A 880 -37.09 8.79 22.31
C VAL A 880 -38.32 9.31 23.05
N ALA A 881 -38.26 10.47 23.70
CA ALA A 881 -39.41 11.08 24.33
C ALA A 881 -40.52 11.42 23.32
N LYS A 882 -40.18 11.98 22.15
CA LYS A 882 -41.13 12.29 21.08
C LYS A 882 -41.79 11.03 20.50
N VAL A 883 -41.01 9.97 20.27
CA VAL A 883 -41.53 8.67 19.84
C VAL A 883 -42.50 8.08 20.87
N ASN A 884 -42.14 8.10 22.15
CA ASN A 884 -42.99 7.58 23.21
C ASN A 884 -44.29 8.39 23.35
N ASP A 885 -44.22 9.72 23.20
CA ASP A 885 -45.40 10.58 23.24
C ASP A 885 -46.32 10.31 22.05
N PHE A 886 -45.76 10.14 20.84
CA PHE A 886 -46.52 9.72 19.66
C PHE A 886 -47.23 8.38 19.88
N LYS A 887 -46.52 7.36 20.40
CA LYS A 887 -47.13 6.05 20.68
C LYS A 887 -48.29 6.13 21.69
N LYS A 888 -48.28 7.11 22.58
CA LYS A 888 -49.32 7.32 23.59
C LYS A 888 -50.50 8.14 23.06
N ASN A 889 -50.22 9.20 22.30
CA ASN A 889 -51.19 10.25 21.97
C ASN A 889 -51.58 10.29 20.48
N GLY A 890 -50.88 9.56 19.61
CA GLY A 890 -51.09 9.53 18.15
C GLY A 890 -50.62 10.78 17.40
N LYS A 891 -49.91 11.71 18.05
CA LYS A 891 -49.38 12.94 17.45
C LYS A 891 -48.04 13.33 18.06
N LEU A 892 -47.18 13.97 17.28
CA LEU A 892 -45.94 14.57 17.77
C LEU A 892 -46.22 15.94 18.38
N ASP A 893 -45.59 16.22 19.52
CA ASP A 893 -45.62 17.53 20.16
C ASP A 893 -44.66 18.49 19.45
N GLU A 894 -45.18 19.62 18.95
CA GLU A 894 -44.46 20.59 18.13
C GLU A 894 -44.56 22.01 18.70
N LEU A 895 -43.49 22.80 18.53
CA LEU A 895 -43.49 24.22 18.86
C LEU A 895 -44.52 24.97 18.00
N SER A 896 -45.01 26.11 18.48
CA SER A 896 -45.84 27.00 17.66
C SER A 896 -44.99 27.73 16.62
N ALA A 897 -45.42 27.76 15.36
CA ALA A 897 -44.68 28.51 14.35
C ALA A 897 -44.72 30.02 14.64
N VAL A 898 -43.54 30.64 14.59
CA VAL A 898 -43.31 32.06 14.86
C VAL A 898 -43.57 32.89 13.60
N TRP A 899 -43.33 32.31 12.43
CA TRP A 899 -43.58 32.96 11.13
C TRP A 899 -44.24 31.96 10.16
N ARG A 900 -45.10 32.47 9.28
CA ARG A 900 -45.77 31.71 8.22
C ARG A 900 -45.83 32.55 6.94
N GLY A 901 -45.44 31.96 5.82
CA GLY A 901 -45.50 32.62 4.51
C GLY A 901 -45.24 31.65 3.37
N GLU A 902 -45.93 31.84 2.25
CA GLU A 902 -45.78 31.03 1.02
C GLU A 902 -45.89 29.50 1.24
N GLY A 903 -46.69 29.08 2.23
CA GLY A 903 -46.87 27.66 2.59
C GLY A 903 -45.74 27.06 3.43
N VAL A 904 -44.78 27.88 3.87
CA VAL A 904 -43.67 27.52 4.76
C VAL A 904 -43.93 28.04 6.17
N GLU A 905 -43.58 27.25 7.18
CA GLU A 905 -43.64 27.63 8.59
C GLU A 905 -42.23 27.69 9.19
N ALA A 906 -41.94 28.73 9.98
CA ALA A 906 -40.65 28.89 10.63
C ALA A 906 -40.74 28.91 12.15
N TYR A 907 -39.73 28.30 12.80
CA TYR A 907 -39.65 28.10 14.24
C TYR A 907 -38.26 28.53 14.74
N PHE A 908 -38.22 29.32 15.83
CA PHE A 908 -37.01 29.78 16.53
C PHE A 908 -37.41 30.34 17.90
N ASN A 909 -36.47 30.46 18.85
CA ASN A 909 -36.76 30.86 20.25
C ASN A 909 -36.14 32.21 20.68
N PHE A 910 -35.75 33.05 19.72
CA PHE A 910 -35.14 34.36 19.96
C PHE A 910 -35.89 35.48 19.23
N GLU A 911 -35.75 36.72 19.69
CA GLU A 911 -36.39 37.87 19.04
C GLU A 911 -35.62 38.30 17.79
N ASN A 912 -36.32 38.39 16.66
CA ASN A 912 -35.78 38.97 15.42
C ASN A 912 -36.92 39.65 14.62
N PRO A 913 -37.11 40.97 14.77
CA PRO A 913 -38.20 41.70 14.12
C PRO A 913 -38.16 41.66 12.60
N GLU A 914 -36.97 41.57 12.00
CA GLU A 914 -36.84 41.52 10.53
C GLU A 914 -37.35 40.17 9.98
N MET A 915 -37.01 39.07 10.65
CA MET A 915 -37.54 37.74 10.31
C MET A 915 -39.06 37.67 10.51
N GLN A 916 -39.57 38.21 11.63
CA GLN A 916 -41.02 38.23 11.91
C GLN A 916 -41.80 39.09 10.90
N ALA A 917 -41.20 40.16 10.38
CA ALA A 917 -41.82 41.07 9.42
C ALA A 917 -41.66 40.65 7.94
N ALA A 918 -40.88 39.61 7.65
CA ALA A 918 -40.66 39.11 6.29
C ALA A 918 -41.99 38.71 5.62
N LYS A 919 -42.15 39.02 4.33
CA LYS A 919 -43.37 38.69 3.56
C LYS A 919 -43.19 37.47 2.68
N THR A 920 -41.95 37.12 2.36
CA THR A 920 -41.59 35.96 1.52
C THR A 920 -40.56 35.10 2.23
N VAL A 921 -40.43 33.84 1.83
CA VAL A 921 -39.41 32.91 2.33
C VAL A 921 -38.01 33.45 2.05
N ARG A 922 -37.80 34.09 0.89
CA ARG A 922 -36.51 34.69 0.54
C ARG A 922 -36.14 35.86 1.46
N GLU A 923 -37.09 36.74 1.78
CA GLU A 923 -36.89 37.82 2.75
C GLU A 923 -36.58 37.26 4.14
N PHE A 924 -37.31 36.20 4.54
CA PHE A 924 -37.09 35.54 5.83
C PHE A 924 -35.68 34.93 5.92
N VAL A 925 -35.27 34.15 4.92
CA VAL A 925 -33.94 33.54 4.86
C VAL A 925 -32.85 34.61 4.81
N ALA A 926 -33.02 35.67 4.02
CA ALA A 926 -32.06 36.78 3.99
C ALA A 926 -31.91 37.44 5.36
N ALA A 927 -33.01 37.66 6.09
CA ALA A 927 -32.98 38.19 7.46
C ALA A 927 -32.30 37.22 8.45
N ALA A 928 -32.57 35.91 8.32
CA ALA A 928 -31.92 34.86 9.11
C ALA A 928 -30.40 34.82 8.90
N LEU A 929 -29.94 34.96 7.65
CA LEU A 929 -28.51 34.93 7.32
C LEU A 929 -27.73 36.12 7.89
N LYS A 930 -28.38 37.24 8.22
CA LYS A 930 -27.75 38.37 8.92
C LYS A 930 -27.34 38.05 10.36
N LEU A 931 -27.79 36.93 10.91
CA LEU A 931 -27.33 36.43 12.21
C LEU A 931 -25.87 35.95 12.17
N ALA A 932 -25.36 35.62 10.99
CA ALA A 932 -24.00 35.10 10.81
C ALA A 932 -23.00 36.25 10.59
N LYS A 933 -21.89 36.22 11.32
CA LYS A 933 -20.78 37.17 11.20
C LYS A 933 -19.60 36.56 10.46
N ALA A 934 -19.25 37.18 9.34
CA ALA A 934 -18.11 36.75 8.52
C ALA A 934 -16.79 36.77 9.31
N GLY A 935 -15.99 35.71 9.20
CA GLY A 935 -14.72 35.57 9.90
C GLY A 935 -14.84 35.10 11.35
N GLU A 936 -16.05 34.83 11.85
CA GLU A 936 -16.31 34.29 13.19
C GLU A 936 -17.23 33.06 13.10
N ASP A 937 -18.35 33.21 12.40
CA ASP A 937 -19.42 32.23 12.34
C ASP A 937 -19.36 31.31 11.12
N TYR A 938 -20.05 30.17 11.22
CA TYR A 938 -20.41 29.32 10.09
C TYR A 938 -21.93 29.14 10.02
N VAL A 939 -22.44 28.83 8.81
CA VAL A 939 -23.86 28.53 8.57
C VAL A 939 -24.01 27.04 8.26
N ALA A 940 -24.79 26.33 9.06
CA ALA A 940 -25.05 24.90 8.90
C ALA A 940 -26.44 24.67 8.30
N ILE A 941 -26.50 23.94 7.19
CA ILE A 941 -27.73 23.47 6.56
C ILE A 941 -27.97 22.03 6.99
N ASN A 942 -28.99 21.82 7.82
CA ASN A 942 -29.35 20.51 8.38
C ASN A 942 -30.66 20.04 7.74
N ALA A 943 -30.60 19.16 6.74
CA ALA A 943 -31.73 18.84 5.88
C ALA A 943 -32.33 17.45 6.20
N TYR A 944 -33.56 17.40 6.73
CA TYR A 944 -34.37 16.19 6.86
C TYR A 944 -35.35 16.12 5.69
N ILE A 945 -34.78 15.81 4.53
CA ILE A 945 -35.46 15.66 3.24
C ILE A 945 -34.71 14.57 2.44
N PRO A 946 -35.35 13.95 1.42
CA PRO A 946 -34.74 12.86 0.68
C PRO A 946 -33.41 13.22 0.03
N ARG A 947 -32.33 12.48 0.36
CA ARG A 947 -31.03 12.62 -0.31
C ARG A 947 -31.09 11.96 -1.69
N SER A 948 -31.08 12.79 -2.73
CA SER A 948 -30.93 12.40 -4.12
C SER A 948 -29.91 13.31 -4.80
N ASP A 949 -29.43 12.95 -5.98
CA ASP A 949 -28.54 13.81 -6.77
C ASP A 949 -29.19 15.18 -7.07
N GLU A 950 -30.50 15.19 -7.33
CA GLU A 950 -31.27 16.42 -7.58
C GLU A 950 -31.36 17.28 -6.31
N THR A 951 -31.74 16.67 -5.18
CA THR A 951 -31.83 17.38 -3.89
C THR A 951 -30.46 17.95 -3.50
N LEU A 952 -29.40 17.15 -3.62
CA LEU A 952 -28.04 17.56 -3.31
C LEU A 952 -27.61 18.74 -4.19
N ALA A 953 -27.88 18.70 -5.49
CA ALA A 953 -27.57 19.82 -6.40
C ALA A 953 -28.32 21.10 -6.02
N GLN A 954 -29.61 21.00 -5.66
CA GLN A 954 -30.41 22.15 -5.21
C GLN A 954 -29.88 22.74 -3.89
N LEU A 955 -29.54 21.90 -2.92
CA LEU A 955 -28.97 22.34 -1.64
C LEU A 955 -27.55 22.91 -1.82
N GLN A 956 -26.74 22.38 -2.74
CA GLN A 956 -25.43 22.96 -3.06
C GLN A 956 -25.55 24.33 -3.72
N ALA A 957 -26.52 24.52 -4.62
CA ALA A 957 -26.82 25.84 -5.18
C ALA A 957 -27.29 26.83 -4.10
N PHE A 958 -28.10 26.36 -3.14
CA PHE A 958 -28.51 27.18 -2.00
C PHE A 958 -27.32 27.52 -1.08
N ARG A 959 -26.48 26.53 -0.77
CA ARG A 959 -25.22 26.69 -0.01
C ARG A 959 -24.29 27.71 -0.66
N GLU A 960 -24.11 27.65 -1.98
CA GLU A 960 -23.30 28.60 -2.73
C GLU A 960 -23.83 30.04 -2.60
N LYS A 961 -25.16 30.24 -2.66
CA LYS A 961 -25.78 31.56 -2.45
C LYS A 961 -25.54 32.07 -1.02
N ILE A 962 -25.69 31.21 0.00
CA ILE A 962 -25.40 31.55 1.39
C ILE A 962 -23.94 31.99 1.53
N LEU A 963 -23.02 31.18 1.01
CA LEU A 963 -21.59 31.42 1.05
C LEU A 963 -21.23 32.76 0.39
N LYS A 964 -21.76 33.05 -0.82
CA LYS A 964 -21.54 34.33 -1.51
C LYS A 964 -22.15 35.54 -0.79
N THR A 965 -23.25 35.34 -0.09
CA THR A 965 -23.98 36.41 0.61
C THR A 965 -23.32 36.76 1.94
N THR A 966 -22.89 35.76 2.69
CA THR A 966 -22.40 35.91 4.06
C THR A 966 -20.88 35.94 4.16
N ASN A 967 -20.16 35.38 3.17
CA ASN A 967 -18.73 35.03 3.26
C ASN A 967 -18.38 34.18 4.51
N CYS A 968 -19.37 33.56 5.15
CA CYS A 968 -19.17 32.62 6.24
C CYS A 968 -18.92 31.23 5.68
N ALA A 969 -18.15 30.43 6.40
CA ALA A 969 -18.06 29.00 6.13
C ALA A 969 -19.47 28.38 6.15
N THR A 970 -19.70 27.39 5.29
CA THR A 970 -20.98 26.70 5.22
C THR A 970 -20.80 25.19 5.39
N THR A 971 -21.72 24.52 6.07
CA THR A 971 -21.80 23.06 6.14
C THR A 971 -23.16 22.59 5.63
N LEU A 972 -23.23 21.38 5.08
CA LEU A 972 -24.47 20.78 4.57
C LEU A 972 -24.52 19.32 4.98
N GLY A 973 -25.51 18.95 5.80
CA GLY A 973 -25.70 17.58 6.27
C GLY A 973 -27.13 17.11 6.09
N PHE A 974 -27.31 15.86 5.67
CA PHE A 974 -28.62 15.19 5.62
C PHE A 974 -28.92 14.51 6.96
N GLY A 975 -30.14 14.67 7.45
CA GLY A 975 -30.64 14.03 8.66
C GLY A 975 -31.11 12.60 8.39
N PRO A 976 -31.07 11.71 9.39
CA PRO A 976 -30.41 11.85 10.69
C PRO A 976 -28.89 11.67 10.65
N ARG A 977 -28.28 11.36 9.48
CA ARG A 977 -26.84 11.09 9.32
C ARG A 977 -25.94 12.12 10.01
N PHE A 978 -26.16 13.42 9.80
CA PHE A 978 -25.32 14.46 10.42
C PHE A 978 -25.38 14.46 11.95
N GLN A 979 -26.46 13.96 12.57
CA GLN A 979 -26.54 13.85 14.03
C GLN A 979 -25.46 12.92 14.59
N HIS A 980 -25.04 11.94 13.79
CA HIS A 980 -23.97 10.98 14.08
C HIS A 980 -22.65 11.36 13.37
N SER A 981 -22.49 12.63 12.96
CA SER A 981 -21.21 13.18 12.51
C SER A 981 -20.92 14.56 13.13
N THR A 982 -21.57 15.61 12.66
CA THR A 982 -21.34 16.98 13.13
C THR A 982 -22.22 17.37 14.31
N GLY A 983 -23.23 16.56 14.65
CA GLY A 983 -24.18 16.82 15.73
C GLY A 983 -23.53 17.08 17.10
N GLN A 984 -22.43 16.38 17.41
CA GLN A 984 -21.64 16.62 18.63
C GLN A 984 -21.07 18.05 18.64
N LEU A 985 -20.46 18.50 17.54
CA LEU A 985 -19.90 19.85 17.39
C LEU A 985 -20.99 20.92 17.42
N HIS A 986 -22.13 20.70 16.77
CA HIS A 986 -23.23 21.67 16.73
C HIS A 986 -23.73 22.05 18.13
N LYS A 987 -23.65 21.10 19.10
CA LYS A 987 -24.15 21.26 20.47
C LYS A 987 -23.05 21.51 21.48
N GLY A 988 -21.90 20.85 21.35
CA GLY A 988 -20.78 20.91 22.28
C GLY A 988 -19.67 21.90 21.91
N GLY A 989 -19.61 22.31 20.64
CA GLY A 989 -18.59 23.22 20.12
C GLY A 989 -18.81 24.69 20.48
N ALA A 990 -17.98 25.58 19.93
CA ALA A 990 -18.12 27.03 20.12
C ALA A 990 -19.50 27.54 19.66
N ASN A 991 -20.02 28.62 20.27
CA ASN A 991 -21.32 29.20 19.89
C ASN A 991 -21.22 30.14 18.67
N ASN A 992 -20.59 29.64 17.61
CA ASN A 992 -20.34 30.33 16.36
C ASN A 992 -21.05 29.70 15.15
N GLY A 993 -22.10 28.90 15.40
CA GLY A 993 -22.95 28.30 14.36
C GLY A 993 -24.30 29.00 14.24
N VAL A 994 -24.75 29.22 13.01
CA VAL A 994 -26.14 29.56 12.65
C VAL A 994 -26.75 28.37 11.91
N PHE A 995 -27.81 27.79 12.46
CA PHE A 995 -28.36 26.52 11.98
C PHE A 995 -29.67 26.74 11.24
N LEU A 996 -29.73 26.32 9.98
CA LEU A 996 -30.93 26.24 9.16
C LEU A 996 -31.35 24.76 9.06
N GLN A 997 -32.34 24.37 9.86
CA GLN A 997 -32.92 23.04 9.78
C GLN A 997 -34.07 23.03 8.77
N LEU A 998 -33.91 22.29 7.67
CA LEU A 998 -34.92 22.16 6.62
C LEU A 998 -35.67 20.85 6.80
N VAL A 999 -37.00 20.90 6.80
CA VAL A 999 -37.86 19.70 6.83
C VAL A 999 -38.95 19.84 5.78
N ALA A 1000 -39.41 18.74 5.20
CA ALA A 1000 -40.50 18.71 4.21
C ALA A 1000 -41.43 17.51 4.45
N ASP A 1001 -42.62 17.54 3.85
CA ASP A 1001 -43.53 16.40 3.87
C ASP A 1001 -42.99 15.26 2.99
N ALA A 1002 -43.01 14.04 3.51
CA ALA A 1002 -42.65 12.86 2.75
C ALA A 1002 -43.77 12.49 1.74
N PRO A 1003 -43.51 12.45 0.43
CA PRO A 1003 -44.53 12.12 -0.57
C PRO A 1003 -44.88 10.62 -0.61
N ARG A 1004 -43.97 9.78 -0.12
CA ARG A 1004 -44.13 8.33 0.05
C ARG A 1004 -43.70 7.98 1.47
N ASP A 1005 -44.34 6.97 2.07
CA ASP A 1005 -44.06 6.54 3.44
C ASP A 1005 -44.08 5.01 3.55
N ALA A 1006 -43.48 4.48 4.61
CA ALA A 1006 -43.45 3.06 4.93
C ALA A 1006 -43.57 2.85 6.45
N GLU A 1007 -44.33 1.82 6.85
CA GLU A 1007 -44.46 1.43 8.25
C GLU A 1007 -43.18 0.75 8.76
N ILE A 1008 -42.81 1.04 10.01
CA ILE A 1008 -41.73 0.32 10.70
C ILE A 1008 -42.36 -0.90 11.40
N PRO A 1009 -42.00 -2.13 11.00
CA PRO A 1009 -42.63 -3.34 11.55
C PRO A 1009 -42.54 -3.41 13.08
N GLY A 1010 -43.67 -3.61 13.75
CA GLY A 1010 -43.75 -3.78 15.21
C GLY A 1010 -43.61 -2.50 16.04
N GLU A 1011 -43.31 -1.35 15.43
CA GLU A 1011 -43.09 -0.09 16.16
C GLU A 1011 -44.34 0.79 16.28
N GLY A 1012 -45.39 0.54 15.47
CA GLY A 1012 -46.65 1.28 15.50
C GLY A 1012 -46.54 2.73 14.98
N MET A 1013 -45.55 2.98 14.13
CA MET A 1013 -45.30 4.28 13.49
C MET A 1013 -44.57 4.07 12.15
N SER A 1014 -44.68 5.08 11.28
CA SER A 1014 -44.00 5.10 9.99
C SER A 1014 -42.61 5.73 10.04
N PHE A 1015 -41.82 5.52 8.98
CA PHE A 1015 -40.52 6.16 8.80
C PHE A 1015 -40.64 7.69 8.73
N ALA A 1016 -41.66 8.25 8.05
CA ALA A 1016 -41.88 9.71 8.05
C ALA A 1016 -42.13 10.27 9.46
N THR A 1017 -42.89 9.54 10.29
CA THR A 1017 -43.14 9.92 11.68
C THR A 1017 -41.86 9.88 12.50
N PHE A 1018 -41.05 8.83 12.29
CA PHE A 1018 -39.79 8.65 12.99
C PHE A 1018 -38.74 9.71 12.62
N GLU A 1019 -38.56 10.02 11.33
CA GLU A 1019 -37.70 11.09 10.86
C GLU A 1019 -38.13 12.46 11.43
N ARG A 1020 -39.44 12.74 11.43
CA ARG A 1020 -39.97 13.99 12.00
C ARG A 1020 -39.68 14.10 13.50
N ALA A 1021 -39.79 13.00 14.25
CA ALA A 1021 -39.42 12.94 15.66
C ALA A 1021 -37.91 13.20 15.87
N GLN A 1022 -37.05 12.66 15.00
CA GLN A 1022 -35.61 12.91 15.03
C GLN A 1022 -35.27 14.38 14.74
N ALA A 1023 -35.92 14.98 13.74
CA ALA A 1023 -35.73 16.38 13.40
C ALA A 1023 -36.13 17.31 14.54
N LEU A 1024 -37.26 17.04 15.21
CA LEU A 1024 -37.72 17.80 16.37
C LEU A 1024 -36.77 17.64 17.57
N GLY A 1025 -36.37 16.40 17.89
CA GLY A 1025 -35.46 16.13 19.01
C GLY A 1025 -34.09 16.79 18.84
N ASP A 1026 -33.58 16.86 17.60
CA ASP A 1026 -32.36 17.60 17.27
C ASP A 1026 -32.54 19.12 17.39
N PHE A 1027 -33.66 19.66 16.88
CA PHE A 1027 -33.94 21.08 16.97
C PHE A 1027 -34.06 21.54 18.43
N GLU A 1028 -34.81 20.82 19.25
CA GLU A 1028 -34.96 21.12 20.67
C GLU A 1028 -33.63 21.03 21.45
N ALA A 1029 -32.75 20.10 21.07
CA ALA A 1029 -31.41 20.00 21.66
C ALA A 1029 -30.54 21.22 21.31
N LEU A 1030 -30.66 21.75 20.09
CA LEU A 1030 -29.98 23.00 19.70
C LEU A 1030 -30.52 24.20 20.50
N LEU A 1031 -31.85 24.32 20.62
CA LEU A 1031 -32.46 25.40 21.40
C LEU A 1031 -32.09 25.33 22.89
N ALA A 1032 -32.01 24.12 23.47
CA ALA A 1032 -31.61 23.92 24.86
C ALA A 1032 -30.14 24.29 25.14
N MET A 1033 -29.32 24.41 24.09
CA MET A 1033 -27.92 24.85 24.15
C MET A 1033 -27.77 26.32 23.70
N ASP A 1034 -28.86 27.09 23.67
CA ASP A 1034 -28.92 28.49 23.25
C ASP A 1034 -28.25 28.74 21.88
N ARG A 1035 -28.44 27.80 20.95
CA ARG A 1035 -27.95 27.91 19.58
C ARG A 1035 -28.88 28.78 18.75
N ARG A 1036 -28.30 29.51 17.78
CA ARG A 1036 -29.02 30.27 16.76
C ARG A 1036 -29.62 29.31 15.73
N ALA A 1037 -30.62 28.54 16.15
CA ALA A 1037 -31.25 27.52 15.32
C ALA A 1037 -32.61 27.98 14.82
N ILE A 1038 -32.82 27.78 13.52
CA ILE A 1038 -34.04 28.14 12.81
C ILE A 1038 -34.50 26.90 12.06
N ARG A 1039 -35.73 26.46 12.30
CA ARG A 1039 -36.35 25.38 11.56
C ARG A 1039 -37.32 25.95 10.54
N LEU A 1040 -37.18 25.52 9.29
CA LEU A 1040 -38.08 25.81 8.18
C LEU A 1040 -38.82 24.52 7.79
N ASN A 1041 -40.12 24.47 8.04
CA ASN A 1041 -40.99 23.43 7.52
C ASN A 1041 -41.54 23.86 6.17
N LEU A 1042 -41.01 23.24 5.12
CA LEU A 1042 -41.36 23.51 3.73
C LEU A 1042 -42.71 22.90 3.34
N GLY A 1043 -43.24 21.94 4.12
CA GLY A 1043 -44.42 21.17 3.74
C GLY A 1043 -44.23 20.54 2.36
N LYS A 1044 -45.05 20.95 1.39
CA LYS A 1044 -44.97 20.52 -0.02
C LYS A 1044 -44.27 21.52 -0.95
N ALA A 1045 -43.75 22.64 -0.41
CA ALA A 1045 -43.06 23.64 -1.20
C ALA A 1045 -41.73 23.08 -1.75
N PRO A 1046 -41.35 23.40 -3.01
CA PRO A 1046 -40.08 22.95 -3.57
C PRO A 1046 -38.90 23.70 -2.95
N LEU A 1047 -37.72 23.08 -2.89
CA LEU A 1047 -36.49 23.72 -2.38
C LEU A 1047 -36.11 24.99 -3.14
N THR A 1048 -36.54 25.16 -4.40
CA THR A 1048 -36.29 26.35 -5.22
C THR A 1048 -36.94 27.63 -4.69
N ILE A 1049 -37.81 27.51 -3.67
CA ILE A 1049 -38.37 28.65 -2.93
C ILE A 1049 -37.31 29.38 -2.08
N LEU A 1050 -36.27 28.65 -1.64
CA LEU A 1050 -35.10 29.15 -0.91
C LEU A 1050 -34.14 29.90 -1.86
#